data_AF-A0A1Y5XPW0-F1
#
_entry.id   AF-A0A1Y5XPW0-F1
#
_cell.length_a   1.000
_cell.length_b   1.000
_cell.length_c   1.000
_cell.angle_alpha   90.00
_cell.angle_beta   90.00
_cell.angle_gamma   90.00
#
_symmetry.space_group_name_H-M   'P 1'
#
loop_
_entity.id
_entity.type
_entity.pdbx_description
1 polymer ?
#
loop_
_entity_poly.entity_id
_entity_poly.type
_entity_poly.pdbx_seq_one_letter_code
_entity_poly.pdbx_strand_id
1 'polypeptide(L)'
;MSFSYEQLAAKAGVDPWKLRDKLTAGNPAEITNLAKTFADASGEARLSTDLAKEASELTAQGYTVDNSPVHDPAKHVQDTKKLLGDGGEKMGKIARILDSISDELESRIGHAKSGVSTLEGEIRTIQSQWGEFWRKNHNMMDSNDREASLKTYVDQAVGRVREHGNALKTSVDSYETTLATHLKSMADLGYTPPDNVDEGPGDVNISVDAANADGQRTKDGLGKQPPSAEGVDAIQDGSSTIALLNAKVAAGHQLTEAERAYMNAWYDKVGADDLSKIPKYVNDAAPGRTREVVSPIADGIMNLSKPYTAPTGDTVVPTKDNMPKAVRELMDTPIGHRDEHTGLLWPDKELSSSKDMKVDGLNRWNGFADLMETSTVDGGTEFTKQLGTEAIRVKQDLNAISANATDALRYGMSSPEQYEKLKQQTADTGASDMLKVVGRNEDASAQLLLDKNSRQALMGLNWRDEGGAAAVIHGGTDRDPKDGGGGEAQAKAALEVIKEVGSDRDGYLHRMGEGVEDAVKDVGVQYMDAFARDPAGESRYRGDLTDPLGRKIGHGFELSGRDRDLFLQFMSGTGDDDATDFHTKATAYNQVMLTEAFKHGDPAQVNEALKQAGRLDGAITQANFDYTYDVTDAKDKEAAAAHRAESMRNTAIKTGISVAGTLVAAGVTIGTAGTGAVLIGPTVSVTNALVNGGANFAFMDDPAPAAELPGKRDELFRDDRSSYGSRRDLLITSAAINAGVIDPNDLPAGLTTRDADGNVVLRTPGDLDGSEEKKNLSTASHRAVNAYEAAHQTKTDSGDVDTPSYDTERNNTASGARDKDTPRNSPWSNADSARVLLYGDNVSKDGKVDRMFEDRVPSETGNYYSRNRK
;
A
#
# COMPACT_ATOMS: atom_id res chain seq x y z
N MET A 1 -2.27 -66.44 -29.64
CA MET A 1 -2.04 -64.98 -29.80
C MET A 1 -2.80 -64.29 -28.69
N SER A 2 -2.09 -63.74 -27.71
CA SER A 2 -2.62 -62.78 -26.75
C SER A 2 -2.24 -61.38 -27.23
N PHE A 3 -3.11 -60.40 -27.01
CA PHE A 3 -2.78 -58.98 -27.16
C PHE A 3 -2.32 -58.43 -25.80
N SER A 4 -1.31 -57.55 -25.80
CA SER A 4 -0.69 -57.01 -24.58
C SER A 4 -1.50 -55.84 -23.99
N TYR A 5 -1.35 -55.60 -22.68
CA TYR A 5 -2.01 -54.49 -21.98
C TYR A 5 -1.60 -53.12 -22.53
N GLU A 6 -0.32 -52.92 -22.82
CA GLU A 6 0.22 -51.68 -23.41
C GLU A 6 -0.44 -51.36 -24.76
N GLN A 7 -0.60 -52.37 -25.63
CA GLN A 7 -1.27 -52.19 -26.92
C GLN A 7 -2.75 -51.86 -26.77
N LEU A 8 -3.43 -52.45 -25.78
CA LEU A 8 -4.83 -52.13 -25.52
C LEU A 8 -4.98 -50.71 -24.96
N ALA A 9 -4.13 -50.29 -24.02
CA ALA A 9 -4.11 -48.92 -23.47
C ALA A 9 -3.87 -47.88 -24.56
N ALA A 10 -2.86 -48.09 -25.41
CA ALA A 10 -2.55 -47.19 -26.51
C ALA A 10 -3.73 -47.04 -27.49
N LYS A 11 -4.46 -48.13 -27.77
CA LYS A 11 -5.67 -48.10 -28.62
C LYS A 11 -6.91 -47.53 -27.92
N ALA A 12 -7.00 -47.69 -26.60
CA ALA A 12 -8.10 -47.15 -25.82
C ALA A 12 -8.00 -45.63 -25.67
N GLY A 13 -6.77 -45.09 -25.70
CA GLY A 13 -6.48 -43.68 -25.43
C GLY A 13 -6.35 -43.37 -23.94
N VAL A 14 -6.34 -44.39 -23.09
CA VAL A 14 -6.26 -44.27 -21.62
C VAL A 14 -5.59 -45.53 -21.06
N ASP A 15 -4.74 -45.34 -20.04
CA ASP A 15 -3.99 -46.41 -19.39
C ASP A 15 -4.48 -46.62 -17.94
N PRO A 16 -5.41 -47.56 -17.70
CA PRO A 16 -5.95 -47.81 -16.36
C PRO A 16 -4.90 -48.32 -15.38
N TRP A 17 -3.83 -48.98 -15.85
CA TRP A 17 -2.77 -49.48 -14.98
C TRP A 17 -1.92 -48.33 -14.44
N LYS A 18 -1.54 -47.38 -15.29
CA LYS A 18 -0.84 -46.16 -14.85
C LYS A 18 -1.68 -45.29 -13.92
N LEU A 19 -2.99 -45.18 -14.17
CA LEU A 19 -3.89 -44.41 -13.30
C LEU A 19 -4.02 -45.06 -11.91
N ARG A 20 -4.12 -46.39 -11.83
CA ARG A 20 -4.02 -47.12 -10.57
C ARG A 20 -2.67 -46.85 -9.89
N ASP A 21 -1.57 -46.97 -10.63
CA ASP A 21 -0.22 -46.82 -10.09
C ASP A 21 -0.02 -45.41 -9.52
N LYS A 22 -0.54 -44.37 -10.21
CA LYS A 22 -0.56 -42.99 -9.74
C LYS A 22 -1.27 -42.85 -8.40
N LEU A 23 -2.46 -43.46 -8.22
CA LEU A 23 -3.17 -43.44 -6.94
C LEU A 23 -2.40 -44.20 -5.85
N THR A 24 -1.80 -45.34 -6.19
CA THR A 24 -1.06 -46.16 -5.22
C THR A 24 0.31 -45.62 -4.85
N ALA A 25 0.81 -44.58 -5.55
CA ALA A 25 2.04 -43.90 -5.17
C ALA A 25 1.88 -43.15 -3.84
N GLY A 26 0.68 -42.66 -3.55
CA GLY A 26 0.38 -42.04 -2.26
C GLY A 26 0.32 -43.04 -1.11
N ASN A 27 0.66 -42.59 0.11
CA ASN A 27 0.71 -43.41 1.32
C ASN A 27 -0.28 -42.90 2.38
N PRO A 28 -1.54 -43.40 2.41
CA PRO A 28 -2.54 -43.00 3.41
C PRO A 28 -2.04 -43.12 4.86
N ALA A 29 -1.25 -44.16 5.16
CA ALA A 29 -0.74 -44.36 6.52
C ALA A 29 0.20 -43.22 6.98
N GLU A 30 1.02 -42.68 6.07
CA GLU A 30 1.87 -41.52 6.38
C GLU A 30 1.04 -40.25 6.58
N ILE A 31 -0.01 -40.04 5.77
CA ILE A 31 -0.93 -38.91 5.90
C ILE A 31 -1.67 -38.98 7.25
N THR A 32 -2.17 -40.15 7.65
CA THR A 32 -2.80 -40.37 8.96
C THR A 32 -1.81 -40.16 10.12
N ASN A 33 -0.54 -40.55 9.96
CA ASN A 33 0.49 -40.27 10.97
C ASN A 33 0.78 -38.77 11.10
N LEU A 34 0.78 -38.03 9.98
CA LEU A 34 0.90 -36.57 9.99
C LEU A 34 -0.34 -35.94 10.65
N ALA A 35 -1.54 -36.40 10.31
CA ALA A 35 -2.80 -35.97 10.93
C ALA A 35 -2.76 -36.13 12.46
N LYS A 36 -2.29 -37.29 12.93
CA LYS A 36 -2.08 -37.55 14.35
C LYS A 36 -1.10 -36.58 14.99
N THR A 37 0.02 -36.30 14.32
CA THR A 37 1.03 -35.35 14.82
C THR A 37 0.42 -33.95 15.01
N PHE A 38 -0.39 -33.48 14.05
CA PHE A 38 -1.13 -32.22 14.19
C PHE A 38 -2.19 -32.25 15.30
N ALA A 39 -2.87 -33.39 15.50
CA ALA A 39 -3.84 -33.56 16.57
C ALA A 39 -3.17 -33.52 17.96
N ASP A 40 -2.02 -34.18 18.11
CA ASP A 40 -1.21 -34.16 19.32
C ASP A 40 -0.70 -32.74 19.60
N ALA A 41 -0.15 -32.05 18.60
CA ALA A 41 0.28 -30.65 18.71
C ALA A 41 -0.87 -29.69 19.07
N SER A 42 -2.07 -29.91 18.52
CA SER A 42 -3.29 -29.18 18.91
C SER A 42 -3.62 -29.38 20.39
N GLY A 43 -3.45 -30.61 20.91
CA GLY A 43 -3.61 -30.92 22.32
C GLY A 43 -2.61 -30.16 23.20
N GLU A 44 -1.32 -30.19 22.85
CA GLU A 44 -0.26 -29.49 23.58
C GLU A 44 -0.46 -27.96 23.58
N ALA A 45 -0.89 -27.39 22.45
CA ALA A 45 -1.21 -25.96 22.34
C ALA A 45 -2.38 -25.55 23.25
N ARG A 46 -3.40 -26.40 23.41
CA ARG A 46 -4.50 -26.16 24.36
C ARG A 46 -4.01 -26.21 25.80
N LEU A 47 -3.25 -27.25 26.16
CA LEU A 47 -2.67 -27.39 27.50
C LEU A 47 -1.79 -26.18 27.85
N SER A 48 -1.00 -25.70 26.90
CA SER A 48 -0.15 -24.50 27.07
C SER A 48 -0.99 -23.24 27.27
N THR A 49 -2.12 -23.11 26.58
CA THR A 49 -3.06 -21.98 26.76
C THR A 49 -3.72 -22.02 28.14
N ASP A 50 -4.13 -23.20 28.60
CA ASP A 50 -4.71 -23.40 29.94
C ASP A 50 -3.69 -23.10 31.04
N LEU A 51 -2.44 -23.55 30.86
CA LEU A 51 -1.34 -23.25 31.79
C LEU A 51 -1.01 -21.76 31.82
N ALA A 52 -1.00 -21.08 30.66
CA ALA A 52 -0.79 -19.64 30.60
C ALA A 52 -1.89 -18.89 31.35
N LYS A 53 -3.14 -19.34 31.25
CA LYS A 53 -4.26 -18.80 32.03
C LYS A 53 -4.04 -18.96 33.52
N GLU A 54 -3.71 -20.16 33.99
CA GLU A 54 -3.43 -20.42 35.40
C GLU A 54 -2.26 -19.57 35.92
N ALA A 55 -1.16 -19.49 35.15
CA ALA A 55 0.01 -18.68 35.50
C ALA A 55 -0.31 -17.18 35.55
N SER A 56 -1.10 -16.66 34.60
CA SER A 56 -1.54 -15.27 34.58
C SER A 56 -2.47 -14.94 35.76
N GLU A 57 -3.38 -15.86 36.13
CA GLU A 57 -4.23 -15.72 37.32
C GLU A 57 -3.40 -15.72 38.61
N LEU A 58 -2.44 -16.64 38.74
CA LEU A 58 -1.55 -16.72 39.90
C LEU A 58 -0.67 -15.47 40.06
N THR A 59 -0.10 -14.97 38.97
CA THR A 59 0.76 -13.77 39.00
C THR A 59 -0.05 -12.50 39.29
N ALA A 60 -1.29 -12.41 38.79
CA ALA A 60 -2.19 -11.30 39.10
C ALA A 60 -2.61 -11.28 40.59
N GLN A 61 -2.71 -12.45 41.21
CA GLN A 61 -3.00 -12.60 42.65
C GLN A 61 -1.75 -12.40 43.51
N GLY A 62 -0.59 -12.83 43.02
CA GLY A 62 0.66 -12.87 43.78
C GLY A 62 1.33 -11.50 43.94
N TYR A 63 1.06 -10.54 43.05
CA TYR A 63 1.64 -9.21 43.12
C TYR A 63 0.72 -8.13 42.52
N THR A 64 0.36 -7.14 43.33
CA THR A 64 -0.48 -6.01 42.93
C THR A 64 0.19 -4.67 43.27
N VAL A 65 -0.08 -3.66 42.45
CA VAL A 65 0.26 -2.25 42.70
C VAL A 65 -1.06 -1.49 42.78
N ASP A 66 -1.30 -0.78 43.88
CA ASP A 66 -2.56 -0.07 44.14
C ASP A 66 -3.81 -0.94 43.98
N ASN A 67 -3.75 -2.17 44.52
CA ASN A 67 -4.79 -3.20 44.40
C ASN A 67 -5.13 -3.62 42.96
N SER A 68 -4.30 -3.27 41.98
CA SER A 68 -4.43 -3.68 40.58
C SER A 68 -3.32 -4.66 40.19
N PRO A 69 -3.59 -5.68 39.36
CA PRO A 69 -2.54 -6.55 38.81
C PRO A 69 -1.51 -5.74 38.01
N VAL A 70 -0.23 -6.13 38.10
CA VAL A 70 0.87 -5.47 37.37
C VAL A 70 0.90 -5.76 35.87
N HIS A 71 0.04 -6.66 35.39
CA HIS A 71 -0.13 -6.99 33.99
C HIS A 71 -1.60 -7.31 33.72
N ASP A 72 -2.02 -7.26 32.45
CA ASP A 72 -3.36 -7.67 32.03
C ASP A 72 -3.38 -9.20 31.78
N PRO A 73 -4.01 -10.00 32.65
CA PRO A 73 -4.02 -11.46 32.52
C PRO A 73 -4.80 -11.92 31.29
N ALA A 74 -5.88 -11.19 30.94
CA ALA A 74 -6.74 -11.55 29.82
C ALA A 74 -6.00 -11.34 28.49
N LYS A 75 -5.30 -10.21 28.36
CA LYS A 75 -4.48 -9.92 27.18
C LYS A 75 -3.35 -10.95 27.00
N HIS A 76 -2.63 -11.30 28.07
CA HIS A 76 -1.55 -12.29 27.98
C HIS A 76 -2.03 -13.67 27.53
N VAL A 77 -3.18 -14.12 28.04
CA VAL A 77 -3.83 -15.37 27.58
C VAL A 77 -4.25 -15.28 26.12
N GLN A 78 -4.82 -14.14 25.70
CA GLN A 78 -5.22 -13.93 24.32
C GLN A 78 -4.03 -13.95 23.35
N ASP A 79 -2.93 -13.29 23.72
CA ASP A 79 -1.71 -13.25 22.91
C ASP A 79 -1.09 -14.66 22.80
N THR A 80 -1.01 -15.39 23.92
CA THR A 80 -0.54 -16.79 23.93
C THR A 80 -1.41 -17.67 23.03
N LYS A 81 -2.74 -17.55 23.14
CA LYS A 81 -3.69 -18.29 22.31
C LYS A 81 -3.48 -17.99 20.82
N LYS A 82 -3.32 -16.71 20.45
CA LYS A 82 -3.10 -16.28 19.06
C LYS A 82 -1.79 -16.85 18.52
N LEU A 83 -0.69 -16.78 19.28
CA LEU A 83 0.61 -17.32 18.90
C LEU A 83 0.60 -18.84 18.69
N LEU A 84 -0.22 -19.56 19.45
CA LEU A 84 -0.39 -21.01 19.34
C LEU A 84 -1.45 -21.43 18.30
N GLY A 85 -1.74 -20.59 17.30
CA GLY A 85 -2.70 -20.92 16.25
C GLY A 85 -4.14 -21.03 16.76
N ASP A 86 -4.57 -19.99 17.48
CA ASP A 86 -5.86 -19.90 18.19
C ASP A 86 -6.04 -20.98 19.27
N GLY A 87 -4.97 -21.26 20.02
CA GLY A 87 -4.94 -22.27 21.07
C GLY A 87 -5.04 -23.69 20.49
N GLY A 88 -4.33 -23.94 19.39
CA GLY A 88 -4.31 -25.22 18.70
C GLY A 88 -5.52 -25.51 17.82
N GLU A 89 -6.50 -24.60 17.70
CA GLU A 89 -7.70 -24.84 16.88
C GLU A 89 -7.35 -25.03 15.40
N LYS A 90 -6.43 -24.21 14.87
CA LYS A 90 -5.97 -24.32 13.47
C LYS A 90 -5.32 -25.68 13.20
N MET A 91 -4.40 -26.11 14.08
CA MET A 91 -3.75 -27.43 13.99
C MET A 91 -4.77 -28.57 14.04
N GLY A 92 -5.77 -28.48 14.92
CA GLY A 92 -6.83 -29.48 15.01
C GLY A 92 -7.73 -29.55 13.76
N LYS A 93 -7.92 -28.43 13.06
CA LYS A 93 -8.60 -28.41 11.76
C LYS A 93 -7.74 -29.05 10.67
N ILE A 94 -6.44 -28.74 10.63
CA ILE A 94 -5.47 -29.37 9.72
C ILE A 94 -5.45 -30.89 9.92
N ALA A 95 -5.41 -31.37 11.16
CA ALA A 95 -5.47 -32.80 11.46
C ALA A 95 -6.69 -33.49 10.83
N ARG A 96 -7.90 -32.91 10.98
CA ARG A 96 -9.12 -33.46 10.38
C ARG A 96 -9.11 -33.43 8.85
N ILE A 97 -8.52 -32.39 8.26
CA ILE A 97 -8.37 -32.29 6.82
C ILE A 97 -7.45 -33.42 6.31
N LEU A 98 -6.29 -33.62 6.95
CA LEU A 98 -5.36 -34.69 6.58
C LEU A 98 -5.98 -36.09 6.73
N ASP A 99 -6.75 -36.32 7.80
CA ASP A 99 -7.48 -37.59 7.99
C ASP A 99 -8.49 -37.83 6.85
N SER A 100 -9.25 -36.80 6.47
CA SER A 100 -10.16 -36.85 5.32
C SER A 100 -9.45 -37.11 3.99
N ILE A 101 -8.26 -36.53 3.77
CA ILE A 101 -7.44 -36.80 2.58
C ILE A 101 -6.99 -38.27 2.56
N SER A 102 -6.58 -38.79 3.72
CA SER A 102 -6.11 -40.17 3.88
C SER A 102 -7.21 -41.18 3.58
N ASP A 103 -8.38 -41.01 4.20
CA ASP A 103 -9.55 -41.87 4.00
C ASP A 103 -10.00 -41.89 2.53
N GLU A 104 -10.04 -40.72 1.90
CA GLU A 104 -10.43 -40.59 0.51
C GLU A 104 -9.42 -41.26 -0.43
N LEU A 105 -8.12 -41.11 -0.16
CA LEU A 105 -7.06 -41.76 -0.93
C LEU A 105 -7.13 -43.29 -0.78
N GLU A 106 -7.28 -43.81 0.43
CA GLU A 106 -7.40 -45.24 0.69
C GLU A 106 -8.61 -45.84 -0.04
N SER A 107 -9.76 -45.17 0.04
CA SER A 107 -10.99 -45.54 -0.67
C SER A 107 -10.74 -45.65 -2.19
N ARG A 108 -10.10 -44.62 -2.78
CA ARG A 108 -9.83 -44.58 -4.22
C ARG A 108 -8.78 -45.58 -4.67
N ILE A 109 -7.74 -45.83 -3.86
CA ILE A 109 -6.79 -46.93 -4.08
C ILE A 109 -7.53 -48.28 -4.12
N GLY A 110 -8.46 -48.50 -3.19
CA GLY A 110 -9.29 -49.70 -3.14
C GLY A 110 -10.13 -49.87 -4.42
N HIS A 111 -10.82 -48.80 -4.83
CA HIS A 111 -11.61 -48.77 -6.06
C HIS A 111 -10.76 -49.00 -7.31
N ALA A 112 -9.59 -48.36 -7.42
CA ALA A 112 -8.69 -48.51 -8.56
C ALA A 112 -8.14 -49.94 -8.68
N LYS A 113 -7.70 -50.55 -7.56
CA LYS A 113 -7.25 -51.94 -7.53
C LYS A 113 -8.35 -52.91 -7.96
N SER A 114 -9.56 -52.74 -7.42
CA SER A 114 -10.71 -53.58 -7.76
C SER A 114 -11.13 -53.42 -9.24
N GLY A 115 -11.16 -52.19 -9.75
CA GLY A 115 -11.47 -51.88 -11.14
C GLY A 115 -10.48 -52.51 -12.11
N VAL A 116 -9.17 -52.33 -11.88
CA VAL A 116 -8.13 -52.94 -12.72
C VAL A 116 -8.17 -54.47 -12.65
N SER A 117 -8.38 -55.06 -11.47
CA SER A 117 -8.52 -56.52 -11.34
C SER A 117 -9.73 -57.06 -12.11
N THR A 118 -10.84 -56.32 -12.11
CA THR A 118 -12.05 -56.68 -12.88
C THR A 118 -11.77 -56.63 -14.37
N LEU A 119 -11.16 -55.52 -14.84
CA LEU A 119 -10.74 -55.35 -16.23
C LEU A 119 -9.80 -56.49 -16.69
N GLU A 120 -8.82 -56.88 -15.88
CA GLU A 120 -7.91 -57.99 -16.20
C GLU A 120 -8.64 -59.34 -16.29
N GLY A 121 -9.70 -59.54 -15.50
CA GLY A 121 -10.60 -60.70 -15.61
C GLY A 121 -11.41 -60.70 -16.90
N GLU A 122 -11.96 -59.56 -17.29
CA GLU A 122 -12.70 -59.38 -18.55
C GLU A 122 -11.80 -59.60 -19.77
N ILE A 123 -10.59 -59.03 -19.77
CA ILE A 123 -9.61 -59.22 -20.85
C ILE A 123 -9.24 -60.71 -20.98
N ARG A 124 -8.99 -61.42 -19.87
CA ARG A 124 -8.72 -62.87 -19.91
C ARG A 124 -9.89 -63.67 -20.45
N THR A 125 -11.12 -63.28 -20.11
CA THR A 125 -12.35 -63.91 -20.63
C THR A 125 -12.44 -63.73 -22.15
N ILE A 126 -12.22 -62.51 -22.66
CA ILE A 126 -12.20 -62.22 -24.10
C ILE A 126 -11.10 -63.02 -24.81
N GLN A 127 -9.90 -63.11 -24.22
CA GLN A 127 -8.80 -63.92 -24.76
C GLN A 127 -9.14 -65.42 -24.81
N SER A 128 -9.83 -65.95 -23.79
CA SER A 128 -10.29 -67.35 -23.76
C SER A 128 -11.35 -67.62 -24.83
N GLN A 129 -12.32 -66.72 -24.99
CA GLN A 129 -13.35 -66.81 -26.02
C GLN A 129 -12.74 -66.80 -27.43
N TRP A 130 -11.75 -65.93 -27.68
CA TRP A 130 -10.98 -65.95 -28.92
C TRP A 130 -10.25 -67.29 -29.12
N GLY A 131 -9.61 -67.81 -28.08
CA GLY A 131 -8.90 -69.09 -28.14
C GLY A 131 -9.83 -70.28 -28.44
N GLU A 132 -11.03 -70.31 -27.86
CA GLU A 132 -12.07 -71.30 -28.14
C GLU A 132 -12.61 -71.18 -29.56
N PHE A 133 -12.97 -69.97 -29.97
CA PHE A 133 -13.43 -69.67 -31.32
C PHE A 133 -12.40 -70.11 -32.36
N TRP A 134 -11.13 -69.76 -32.15
CA TRP A 134 -10.04 -70.17 -33.01
C TRP A 134 -9.87 -71.69 -33.05
N ARG A 135 -9.81 -72.37 -31.90
CA ARG A 135 -9.70 -73.84 -31.86
C ARG A 135 -10.82 -74.53 -32.64
N LYS A 136 -12.06 -74.04 -32.50
CA LYS A 136 -13.23 -74.63 -33.16
C LYS A 136 -13.24 -74.38 -34.68
N ASN A 137 -12.75 -73.23 -35.15
CA ASN A 137 -12.96 -72.78 -36.53
C ASN A 137 -11.68 -72.63 -37.38
N HIS A 138 -10.49 -72.86 -36.84
CA HIS A 138 -9.21 -72.58 -37.54
C HIS A 138 -9.04 -73.31 -38.88
N ASN A 139 -9.65 -74.48 -39.06
CA ASN A 139 -9.58 -75.24 -40.32
C ASN A 139 -10.57 -74.74 -41.39
N MET A 140 -11.49 -73.84 -41.03
CA MET A 140 -12.56 -73.34 -41.91
C MET A 140 -12.41 -71.86 -42.24
N MET A 141 -11.47 -71.14 -41.62
CA MET A 141 -11.23 -69.72 -41.83
C MET A 141 -10.01 -69.50 -42.70
N ASP A 142 -10.12 -68.63 -43.70
CA ASP A 142 -8.96 -68.10 -44.38
C ASP A 142 -8.23 -67.04 -43.52
N SER A 143 -7.13 -66.50 -44.04
CA SER A 143 -6.34 -65.51 -43.30
C SER A 143 -7.11 -64.20 -43.05
N ASN A 144 -8.01 -63.80 -43.95
CA ASN A 144 -8.76 -62.56 -43.84
C ASN A 144 -9.86 -62.69 -42.80
N ASP A 145 -10.60 -63.80 -42.81
CA ASP A 145 -11.65 -64.10 -41.83
C ASP A 145 -11.08 -64.22 -40.41
N ARG A 146 -9.88 -64.81 -40.30
CA ARG A 146 -9.14 -64.87 -39.04
C ARG A 146 -8.81 -63.47 -38.51
N GLU A 147 -8.24 -62.62 -39.36
CA GLU A 147 -7.83 -61.26 -38.97
C GLU A 147 -9.03 -60.41 -38.58
N ALA A 148 -10.12 -60.47 -39.37
CA ALA A 148 -11.37 -59.80 -39.06
C ALA A 148 -11.95 -60.25 -37.71
N SER A 149 -11.97 -61.56 -37.45
CA SER A 149 -12.46 -62.12 -36.19
C SER A 149 -11.58 -61.69 -35.01
N LEU A 150 -10.25 -61.78 -35.13
CA LEU A 150 -9.31 -61.32 -34.10
C LEU A 150 -9.52 -59.84 -33.80
N LYS A 151 -9.71 -59.02 -34.84
CA LYS A 151 -9.98 -57.59 -34.70
C LYS A 151 -11.22 -57.35 -33.84
N THR A 152 -12.30 -58.11 -34.02
CA THR A 152 -13.50 -57.98 -33.18
C THR A 152 -13.21 -58.22 -31.70
N TYR A 153 -12.46 -59.26 -31.34
CA TYR A 153 -12.09 -59.52 -29.93
C TYR A 153 -11.12 -58.47 -29.38
N VAL A 154 -10.19 -57.96 -30.20
CA VAL A 154 -9.31 -56.83 -29.82
C VAL A 154 -10.14 -55.56 -29.57
N ASP A 155 -11.08 -55.24 -30.45
CA ASP A 155 -11.94 -54.06 -30.31
C ASP A 155 -12.81 -54.16 -29.04
N GLN A 156 -13.31 -55.36 -28.70
CA GLN A 156 -14.00 -55.61 -27.43
C GLN A 156 -13.10 -55.36 -26.22
N ALA A 157 -11.86 -55.87 -26.23
CA ALA A 157 -10.92 -55.64 -25.15
C ALA A 157 -10.54 -54.16 -25.01
N VAL A 158 -10.32 -53.45 -26.14
CA VAL A 158 -10.09 -52.00 -26.17
C VAL A 158 -11.30 -51.25 -25.60
N GLY A 159 -12.52 -51.68 -25.92
CA GLY A 159 -13.75 -51.13 -25.36
C GLY A 159 -13.78 -51.21 -23.83
N ARG A 160 -13.43 -52.37 -23.26
CA ARG A 160 -13.33 -52.55 -21.80
C ARG A 160 -12.22 -51.70 -21.18
N VAL A 161 -11.03 -51.64 -21.79
CA VAL A 161 -9.94 -50.79 -21.30
C VAL A 161 -10.34 -49.32 -21.28
N ARG A 162 -11.05 -48.84 -22.31
CA ARG A 162 -11.54 -47.46 -22.35
C ARG A 162 -12.59 -47.18 -21.28
N GLU A 163 -13.56 -48.08 -21.11
CA GLU A 163 -14.62 -47.97 -20.11
C GLU A 163 -14.04 -47.85 -18.68
N HIS A 164 -13.23 -48.83 -18.28
CA HIS A 164 -12.60 -48.83 -16.95
C HIS A 164 -11.56 -47.71 -16.81
N GLY A 165 -10.78 -47.44 -17.85
CA GLY A 165 -9.79 -46.36 -17.87
C GLY A 165 -10.41 -44.98 -17.66
N ASN A 166 -11.56 -44.70 -18.30
CA ASN A 166 -12.27 -43.44 -18.10
C ASN A 166 -12.85 -43.34 -16.68
N ALA A 167 -13.40 -44.43 -16.13
CA ALA A 167 -13.90 -44.44 -14.76
C ALA A 167 -12.77 -44.19 -13.73
N LEU A 168 -11.61 -44.82 -13.91
CA LEU A 168 -10.43 -44.54 -13.09
C LEU A 168 -9.94 -43.10 -13.28
N LYS A 169 -9.95 -42.57 -14.50
CA LYS A 169 -9.55 -41.18 -14.75
C LYS A 169 -10.46 -40.20 -14.00
N THR A 170 -11.78 -40.37 -14.07
CA THR A 170 -12.72 -39.56 -13.27
C THR A 170 -12.44 -39.67 -11.77
N SER A 171 -12.07 -40.87 -11.28
CA SER A 171 -11.68 -41.06 -9.88
C SER A 171 -10.36 -40.34 -9.53
N VAL A 172 -9.37 -40.33 -10.42
CA VAL A 172 -8.12 -39.58 -10.20
C VAL A 172 -8.41 -38.07 -10.20
N ASP A 173 -9.09 -37.57 -11.22
CA ASP A 173 -9.40 -36.14 -11.38
C ASP A 173 -10.19 -35.62 -10.17
N SER A 174 -11.19 -36.39 -9.70
CA SER A 174 -11.97 -36.01 -8.52
C SER A 174 -11.18 -36.04 -7.22
N TYR A 175 -10.19 -36.93 -7.07
CA TYR A 175 -9.29 -36.92 -5.92
C TYR A 175 -8.42 -35.67 -5.93
N GLU A 176 -7.83 -35.35 -7.07
CA GLU A 176 -6.98 -34.19 -7.27
C GLU A 176 -7.72 -32.89 -6.94
N THR A 177 -8.98 -32.75 -7.38
CA THR A 177 -9.83 -31.61 -7.01
C THR A 177 -10.07 -31.52 -5.50
N THR A 178 -10.39 -32.65 -4.85
CA THR A 178 -10.61 -32.70 -3.40
C THR A 178 -9.31 -32.37 -2.66
N LEU A 179 -8.18 -32.91 -3.08
CA LEU A 179 -6.87 -32.64 -2.52
C LEU A 179 -6.50 -31.16 -2.66
N ALA A 180 -6.65 -30.55 -3.84
CA ALA A 180 -6.40 -29.13 -4.04
C ALA A 180 -7.26 -28.24 -3.13
N THR A 181 -8.54 -28.60 -2.95
CA THR A 181 -9.46 -27.90 -2.01
C THR A 181 -8.98 -28.00 -0.57
N HIS A 182 -8.51 -29.18 -0.15
CA HIS A 182 -7.97 -29.41 1.18
C HIS A 182 -6.62 -28.70 1.40
N LEU A 183 -5.72 -28.71 0.41
CA LEU A 183 -4.46 -27.98 0.43
C LEU A 183 -4.69 -26.49 0.60
N LYS A 184 -5.64 -25.90 -0.16
CA LYS A 184 -6.07 -24.52 0.04
C LYS A 184 -6.59 -24.28 1.45
N SER A 185 -7.47 -25.15 1.94
CA SER A 185 -8.02 -25.03 3.30
C SER A 185 -6.94 -25.10 4.39
N MET A 186 -5.88 -25.89 4.19
CA MET A 186 -4.74 -25.93 5.11
C MET A 186 -3.87 -24.68 5.00
N ALA A 187 -3.65 -24.16 3.79
CA ALA A 187 -2.92 -22.91 3.57
C ALA A 187 -3.63 -21.73 4.23
N ASP A 188 -4.97 -21.65 4.12
CA ASP A 188 -5.81 -20.67 4.82
C ASP A 188 -5.68 -20.78 6.36
N LEU A 189 -5.34 -21.97 6.87
CA LEU A 189 -5.05 -22.23 8.28
C LEU A 189 -3.58 -21.99 8.66
N GLY A 190 -2.74 -21.54 7.72
CA GLY A 190 -1.33 -21.23 7.93
C GLY A 190 -0.38 -22.42 7.77
N TYR A 191 -0.81 -23.49 7.11
CA TYR A 191 0.04 -24.66 6.81
C TYR A 191 0.09 -24.96 5.31
N THR A 192 1.29 -24.86 4.75
CA THR A 192 1.59 -25.26 3.37
C THR A 192 2.54 -26.46 3.40
N PRO A 193 2.14 -27.64 2.89
CA PRO A 193 3.04 -28.79 2.84
C PRO A 193 4.32 -28.47 2.04
N PRO A 194 5.50 -28.93 2.48
CA PRO A 194 6.72 -28.70 1.73
C PRO A 194 6.74 -29.54 0.44
N ASP A 195 7.30 -28.96 -0.63
CA ASP A 195 7.31 -29.54 -1.99
C ASP A 195 7.83 -30.99 -2.07
N ASN A 196 8.72 -31.39 -1.15
CA ASN A 196 9.33 -32.72 -1.14
C ASN A 196 8.45 -33.80 -0.48
N VAL A 197 7.28 -33.44 0.05
CA VAL A 197 6.28 -34.37 0.58
C VAL A 197 5.21 -34.70 -0.48
N ASP A 198 5.34 -34.11 -1.68
CA ASP A 198 4.40 -34.24 -2.80
C ASP A 198 4.66 -35.51 -3.66
N GLU A 199 4.98 -36.66 -3.04
CA GLU A 199 5.23 -37.91 -3.80
C GLU A 199 3.94 -38.67 -4.20
N GLY A 200 2.77 -38.01 -4.11
CA GLY A 200 1.45 -38.60 -4.38
C GLY A 200 0.81 -38.14 -5.70
N PRO A 201 -0.41 -38.61 -6.00
CA PRO A 201 -1.30 -38.08 -7.06
C PRO A 201 -1.75 -36.61 -6.80
N GLY A 202 -0.92 -35.78 -6.18
CA GLY A 202 -1.15 -34.40 -5.77
C GLY A 202 -0.16 -33.39 -6.34
N ASP A 203 0.92 -33.85 -6.98
CA ASP A 203 1.84 -33.00 -7.73
C ASP A 203 1.03 -32.11 -8.66
N VAL A 204 0.96 -30.82 -8.32
CA VAL A 204 0.30 -29.83 -9.15
C VAL A 204 1.03 -29.88 -10.48
N ASN A 205 0.32 -30.28 -11.53
CA ASN A 205 0.94 -30.43 -12.84
C ASN A 205 1.34 -29.05 -13.36
N ILE A 206 2.55 -28.61 -13.04
CA ILE A 206 3.12 -27.32 -13.43
C ILE A 206 3.76 -27.36 -14.83
N SER A 207 3.40 -28.34 -15.66
CA SER A 207 3.85 -28.35 -17.05
C SER A 207 3.18 -27.25 -17.88
N VAL A 208 3.87 -26.81 -18.93
CA VAL A 208 3.32 -25.85 -19.90
C VAL A 208 2.04 -26.36 -20.57
N ASP A 209 1.93 -27.68 -20.80
CA ASP A 209 0.71 -28.27 -21.38
C ASP A 209 -0.48 -28.20 -20.42
N ALA A 210 -0.23 -28.40 -19.12
CA ALA A 210 -1.25 -28.21 -18.10
C ALA A 210 -1.67 -26.73 -17.99
N ALA A 211 -0.71 -25.81 -18.01
CA ALA A 211 -0.99 -24.38 -18.04
C ALA A 211 -1.87 -24.00 -19.24
N ASN A 212 -1.59 -24.57 -20.41
CA ASN A 212 -2.37 -24.35 -21.62
C ASN A 212 -3.78 -24.95 -21.54
N ALA A 213 -3.94 -26.10 -20.89
CA ALA A 213 -5.24 -26.73 -20.67
C ALA A 213 -6.10 -25.90 -19.69
N ASP A 214 -5.49 -25.46 -18.59
CA ASP A 214 -6.15 -24.65 -17.57
C ASP A 214 -6.51 -23.25 -18.11
N GLY A 215 -5.61 -22.62 -18.87
CA GLY A 215 -5.92 -21.35 -19.56
C GLY A 215 -7.01 -21.51 -20.61
N GLN A 216 -7.09 -22.65 -21.31
CA GLN A 216 -8.21 -22.94 -22.22
C GLN A 216 -9.53 -23.11 -21.45
N ARG A 217 -9.53 -23.79 -20.30
CA ARG A 217 -10.72 -23.93 -19.44
C ARG A 217 -11.27 -22.57 -19.02
N THR A 218 -10.40 -21.63 -18.63
CA THR A 218 -10.79 -20.25 -18.32
C THR A 218 -11.46 -19.55 -19.50
N LYS A 219 -10.91 -19.69 -20.72
CA LYS A 219 -11.52 -19.13 -21.94
C LYS A 219 -12.86 -19.76 -22.27
N ASP A 220 -12.97 -21.07 -22.14
CA ASP A 220 -14.22 -21.80 -22.39
C ASP A 220 -15.30 -21.34 -21.40
N GLY A 221 -14.92 -21.05 -20.15
CA GLY A 221 -15.78 -20.40 -19.15
C GLY A 221 -16.30 -19.04 -19.62
N LEU A 222 -15.41 -18.14 -20.05
CA LEU A 222 -15.77 -16.82 -20.59
C LEU A 222 -16.64 -16.88 -21.85
N GLY A 223 -16.48 -17.94 -22.65
CA GLY A 223 -17.26 -18.18 -23.86
C GLY A 223 -18.75 -18.49 -23.62
N LYS A 224 -19.15 -18.83 -22.39
CA LYS A 224 -20.55 -19.10 -22.04
C LYS A 224 -21.34 -17.80 -21.97
N GLN A 225 -22.31 -17.64 -22.86
CA GLN A 225 -23.19 -16.47 -22.96
C GLN A 225 -24.67 -16.87 -22.81
N PRO A 226 -25.47 -16.17 -21.98
CA PRO A 226 -25.06 -15.06 -21.10
C PRO A 226 -24.09 -15.52 -20.00
N PRO A 227 -23.40 -14.59 -19.30
CA PRO A 227 -22.56 -14.94 -18.15
C PRO A 227 -23.31 -15.84 -17.17
N SER A 228 -22.65 -16.91 -16.69
CA SER A 228 -23.32 -17.96 -15.91
C SER A 228 -22.44 -18.50 -14.78
N ALA A 229 -23.05 -19.09 -13.75
CA ALA A 229 -22.33 -19.73 -12.65
C ALA A 229 -21.38 -20.84 -13.17
N GLU A 230 -21.81 -21.62 -14.16
CA GLU A 230 -20.99 -22.65 -14.81
C GLU A 230 -19.78 -22.07 -15.56
N GLY A 231 -19.86 -20.83 -16.02
CA GLY A 231 -18.72 -20.11 -16.59
C GLY A 231 -17.76 -19.63 -15.51
N VAL A 232 -18.29 -19.12 -14.40
CA VAL A 232 -17.51 -18.70 -13.22
C VAL A 232 -16.75 -19.88 -12.62
N ASP A 233 -17.40 -21.02 -12.45
CA ASP A 233 -16.76 -22.24 -11.91
C ASP A 233 -15.64 -22.72 -12.84
N ALA A 234 -15.81 -22.66 -14.17
CA ALA A 234 -14.76 -22.99 -15.12
C ALA A 234 -13.56 -22.02 -15.06
N ILE A 235 -13.79 -20.72 -14.83
CA ILE A 235 -12.73 -19.72 -14.61
C ILE A 235 -11.97 -20.03 -13.32
N GLN A 236 -12.68 -20.35 -12.25
CA GLN A 236 -12.10 -20.71 -10.95
C GLN A 236 -11.27 -22.01 -11.06
N ASP A 237 -11.82 -23.05 -11.67
CA ASP A 237 -11.11 -24.31 -11.89
C ASP A 237 -9.86 -24.10 -12.74
N GLY A 238 -9.96 -23.30 -13.80
CA GLY A 238 -8.84 -22.95 -14.66
C GLY A 238 -7.77 -22.10 -13.96
N SER A 239 -8.08 -21.40 -12.87
CA SER A 239 -7.12 -20.59 -12.10
C SER A 239 -6.68 -21.22 -10.78
N SER A 240 -7.15 -22.44 -10.47
CA SER A 240 -6.89 -23.13 -9.20
C SER A 240 -5.39 -23.35 -8.93
N THR A 241 -4.62 -23.77 -9.94
CA THR A 241 -3.16 -23.91 -9.85
C THR A 241 -2.47 -22.58 -9.51
N ILE A 242 -2.91 -21.46 -10.11
CA ILE A 242 -2.38 -20.12 -9.79
C ILE A 242 -2.64 -19.78 -8.33
N ALA A 243 -3.83 -20.08 -7.81
CA ALA A 243 -4.16 -19.86 -6.40
C ALA A 243 -3.24 -20.65 -5.45
N LEU A 244 -2.90 -21.90 -5.78
CA LEU A 244 -1.95 -22.71 -5.02
C LEU A 244 -0.54 -22.12 -5.03
N LEU A 245 -0.06 -21.68 -6.21
CA LEU A 245 1.24 -21.01 -6.34
C LEU A 245 1.29 -19.69 -5.55
N ASN A 246 0.20 -18.92 -5.53
CA ASN A 246 0.11 -17.71 -4.72
C ASN A 246 0.18 -18.02 -3.21
N ALA A 247 -0.50 -19.07 -2.75
CA ALA A 247 -0.44 -19.49 -1.36
C ALA A 247 0.98 -19.90 -0.93
N LYS A 248 1.72 -20.55 -1.84
CA LYS A 248 3.15 -20.87 -1.63
C LYS A 248 4.01 -19.61 -1.50
N VAL A 249 3.79 -18.58 -2.33
CA VAL A 249 4.49 -17.29 -2.19
C VAL A 249 4.12 -16.57 -0.91
N ALA A 250 2.84 -16.60 -0.50
CA ALA A 250 2.40 -16.04 0.77
C ALA A 250 3.03 -16.74 1.99
N ALA A 251 3.37 -18.03 1.88
CA ALA A 251 4.13 -18.77 2.88
C ALA A 251 5.65 -18.47 2.87
N GLY A 252 6.12 -17.52 2.04
CA GLY A 252 7.51 -17.06 2.00
C GLY A 252 8.40 -17.80 0.99
N HIS A 253 7.84 -18.67 0.16
CA HIS A 253 8.61 -19.35 -0.89
C HIS A 253 8.74 -18.48 -2.14
N GLN A 254 9.86 -18.60 -2.84
CA GLN A 254 10.00 -18.05 -4.19
C GLN A 254 9.43 -19.01 -5.23
N LEU A 255 8.81 -18.47 -6.28
CA LEU A 255 8.41 -19.27 -7.44
C LEU A 255 9.65 -19.84 -8.15
N THR A 256 9.66 -21.14 -8.37
CA THR A 256 10.64 -21.84 -9.19
C THR A 256 10.48 -21.47 -10.67
N GLU A 257 11.49 -21.82 -11.49
CA GLU A 257 11.44 -21.58 -12.94
C GLU A 257 10.27 -22.30 -13.61
N ALA A 258 9.97 -23.55 -13.20
CA ALA A 258 8.87 -24.33 -13.73
C ALA A 258 7.51 -23.70 -13.38
N GLU A 259 7.33 -23.23 -12.14
CA GLU A 259 6.11 -22.55 -11.70
C GLU A 259 5.91 -21.21 -12.42
N ARG A 260 6.98 -20.43 -12.62
CA ARG A 260 6.94 -19.22 -13.46
C ARG A 260 6.58 -19.54 -14.90
N ALA A 261 7.17 -20.60 -15.47
CA ALA A 261 6.86 -21.04 -16.83
C ALA A 261 5.40 -21.46 -16.98
N TYR A 262 4.85 -22.16 -15.97
CA TYR A 262 3.43 -22.49 -15.89
C TYR A 262 2.57 -21.22 -15.93
N MET A 263 2.80 -20.27 -15.02
CA MET A 263 1.98 -19.06 -14.94
C MET A 263 2.06 -18.24 -16.23
N ASN A 264 3.27 -18.07 -16.78
CA ASN A 264 3.48 -17.38 -18.07
C ASN A 264 2.67 -18.03 -19.20
N ALA A 265 2.75 -19.36 -19.34
CA ALA A 265 1.99 -20.09 -20.35
C ALA A 265 0.46 -19.96 -20.13
N TRP A 266 0.00 -19.98 -18.89
CA TRP A 266 -1.41 -19.80 -18.56
C TRP A 266 -1.93 -18.42 -18.97
N TYR A 267 -1.25 -17.33 -18.57
CA TYR A 267 -1.67 -15.97 -18.92
C TYR A 267 -1.66 -15.74 -20.43
N ASP A 268 -0.62 -16.24 -21.11
CA ASP A 268 -0.51 -16.12 -22.58
C ASP A 268 -1.56 -16.94 -23.30
N LYS A 269 -1.95 -18.09 -22.75
CA LYS A 269 -3.04 -18.91 -23.27
C LYS A 269 -4.38 -18.20 -23.15
N VAL A 270 -4.70 -17.64 -21.97
CA VAL A 270 -5.94 -16.86 -21.76
C VAL A 270 -5.95 -15.66 -22.71
N GLY A 271 -4.86 -14.89 -22.74
CA GLY A 271 -4.68 -13.74 -23.63
C GLY A 271 -5.25 -12.44 -23.06
N ALA A 272 -4.73 -11.31 -23.54
CA ALA A 272 -5.04 -9.98 -23.01
C ALA A 272 -6.53 -9.63 -23.05
N ASP A 273 -7.18 -9.85 -24.20
CA ASP A 273 -8.61 -9.52 -24.37
C ASP A 273 -9.50 -10.28 -23.39
N ASP A 274 -9.20 -11.55 -23.14
CA ASP A 274 -10.01 -12.37 -22.25
C ASP A 274 -9.72 -12.06 -20.78
N LEU A 275 -8.46 -11.81 -20.40
CA LEU A 275 -8.09 -11.34 -19.06
C LEU A 275 -8.84 -10.05 -18.68
N SER A 276 -8.94 -9.08 -19.59
CA SER A 276 -9.67 -7.83 -19.34
C SER A 276 -11.18 -8.02 -19.14
N LYS A 277 -11.76 -9.14 -19.59
CA LYS A 277 -13.21 -9.40 -19.46
C LYS A 277 -13.57 -10.16 -18.20
N ILE A 278 -12.61 -10.85 -17.56
CA ILE A 278 -12.86 -11.72 -16.40
C ILE A 278 -13.60 -10.99 -15.26
N PRO A 279 -13.16 -9.81 -14.79
CA PRO A 279 -13.80 -9.16 -13.64
C PRO A 279 -15.28 -8.87 -13.89
N LYS A 280 -15.59 -8.26 -15.05
CA LYS A 280 -16.97 -7.97 -15.46
C LYS A 280 -17.79 -9.24 -15.63
N TYR A 281 -17.24 -10.27 -16.29
CA TYR A 281 -17.95 -11.55 -16.49
C TYR A 281 -18.36 -12.18 -15.17
N VAL A 282 -17.42 -12.27 -14.22
CA VAL A 282 -17.68 -12.85 -12.90
C VAL A 282 -18.66 -11.99 -12.11
N ASN A 283 -18.52 -10.66 -12.15
CA ASN A 283 -19.45 -9.76 -11.47
C ASN A 283 -20.89 -9.85 -12.01
N ASP A 284 -21.05 -9.96 -13.33
CA ASP A 284 -22.37 -10.07 -13.97
C ASP A 284 -23.02 -11.43 -13.68
N ALA A 285 -22.23 -12.52 -13.59
CA ALA A 285 -22.73 -13.87 -13.33
C ALA A 285 -22.92 -14.19 -11.84
N ALA A 286 -22.05 -13.67 -10.98
CA ALA A 286 -21.93 -14.00 -9.55
C ALA A 286 -21.27 -12.85 -8.76
N PRO A 287 -21.95 -11.71 -8.55
CA PRO A 287 -21.35 -10.49 -7.98
C PRO A 287 -20.72 -10.68 -6.59
N GLY A 288 -21.22 -11.63 -5.78
CA GLY A 288 -20.64 -11.96 -4.47
C GLY A 288 -19.34 -12.77 -4.53
N ARG A 289 -18.94 -13.25 -5.71
CA ARG A 289 -17.76 -14.13 -5.92
C ARG A 289 -16.63 -13.47 -6.69
N THR A 290 -16.78 -12.21 -7.12
CA THR A 290 -15.76 -11.50 -7.90
C THR A 290 -14.39 -11.56 -7.22
N ARG A 291 -14.29 -11.21 -5.93
CA ARG A 291 -13.00 -11.26 -5.23
C ARG A 291 -12.45 -12.69 -5.10
N GLU A 292 -13.30 -13.69 -4.82
CA GLU A 292 -12.88 -15.09 -4.66
C GLU A 292 -12.23 -15.64 -5.95
N VAL A 293 -12.82 -15.33 -7.10
CA VAL A 293 -12.43 -15.91 -8.40
C VAL A 293 -11.36 -15.07 -9.11
N VAL A 294 -11.41 -13.75 -8.96
CA VAL A 294 -10.56 -12.82 -9.71
C VAL A 294 -9.25 -12.52 -8.98
N SER A 295 -9.25 -12.44 -7.64
CA SER A 295 -8.04 -12.11 -6.89
C SER A 295 -6.88 -13.08 -7.10
N PRO A 296 -7.06 -14.42 -7.22
CA PRO A 296 -5.92 -15.30 -7.49
C PRO A 296 -5.23 -14.98 -8.82
N ILE A 297 -5.99 -14.54 -9.83
CA ILE A 297 -5.45 -14.17 -11.14
C ILE A 297 -4.65 -12.87 -11.03
N ALA A 298 -5.14 -11.88 -10.28
CA ALA A 298 -4.42 -10.63 -10.03
C ALA A 298 -3.17 -10.84 -9.15
N ASP A 299 -3.30 -11.60 -8.07
CA ASP A 299 -2.22 -11.97 -7.15
C ASP A 299 -1.11 -12.72 -7.89
N GLY A 300 -1.47 -13.55 -8.88
CA GLY A 300 -0.49 -14.25 -9.71
C GLY A 300 0.37 -13.30 -10.55
N ILE A 301 -0.20 -12.20 -11.07
CA ILE A 301 0.55 -11.16 -11.79
C ILE A 301 1.50 -10.45 -10.81
N MET A 302 1.00 -10.10 -9.63
CA MET A 302 1.81 -9.41 -8.61
C MET A 302 2.93 -10.31 -8.10
N ASN A 303 2.69 -11.59 -7.84
CA ASN A 303 3.72 -12.54 -7.42
C ASN A 303 4.74 -12.83 -8.52
N LEU A 304 4.34 -12.89 -9.80
CA LEU A 304 5.27 -12.98 -10.93
C LEU A 304 6.18 -11.76 -11.05
N SER A 305 5.76 -10.61 -10.54
CA SER A 305 6.56 -9.39 -10.58
C SER A 305 7.57 -9.25 -9.43
N LYS A 306 7.49 -10.10 -8.41
CA LYS A 306 8.42 -10.06 -7.27
C LYS A 306 9.84 -10.49 -7.67
N PRO A 307 10.88 -9.89 -7.08
CA PRO A 307 12.26 -10.33 -7.26
C PRO A 307 12.43 -11.83 -6.94
N TYR A 308 13.25 -12.52 -7.72
CA TYR A 308 13.53 -13.94 -7.52
C TYR A 308 14.97 -14.28 -7.86
N THR A 309 15.47 -15.38 -7.30
CA THR A 309 16.81 -15.88 -7.60
C THR A 309 16.75 -16.82 -8.80
N ALA A 310 17.39 -16.46 -9.91
CA ALA A 310 17.50 -17.34 -11.07
C ALA A 310 18.39 -18.57 -10.75
N PRO A 311 18.32 -19.66 -11.55
CA PRO A 311 19.21 -20.81 -11.39
C PRO A 311 20.71 -20.47 -11.47
N THR A 312 21.06 -19.34 -12.10
CA THR A 312 22.43 -18.81 -12.15
C THR A 312 22.91 -18.23 -10.80
N GLY A 313 22.01 -18.02 -9.85
CA GLY A 313 22.25 -17.33 -8.59
C GLY A 313 22.00 -15.82 -8.64
N ASP A 314 21.67 -15.27 -9.82
CA ASP A 314 21.41 -13.84 -9.98
C ASP A 314 20.01 -13.48 -9.49
N THR A 315 19.90 -12.38 -8.73
CA THR A 315 18.60 -11.79 -8.42
C THR A 315 18.05 -11.10 -9.65
N VAL A 316 16.95 -11.61 -10.19
CA VAL A 316 16.20 -10.97 -11.26
C VAL A 316 15.13 -10.09 -10.61
N VAL A 317 15.08 -8.82 -11.02
CA VAL A 317 14.02 -7.87 -10.66
C VAL A 317 13.09 -7.75 -11.87
N PRO A 318 11.92 -8.41 -11.87
CA PRO A 318 11.01 -8.37 -13.01
C PRO A 318 10.54 -6.95 -13.30
N THR A 319 10.63 -6.58 -14.57
CA THR A 319 9.95 -5.42 -15.15
C THR A 319 8.82 -5.91 -16.05
N LYS A 320 8.06 -4.99 -16.64
CA LYS A 320 7.07 -5.25 -17.71
C LYS A 320 7.61 -6.22 -18.74
N ASP A 321 8.86 -6.09 -19.19
CA ASP A 321 9.44 -6.95 -20.23
C ASP A 321 9.59 -8.42 -19.81
N ASN A 322 9.61 -8.70 -18.51
CA ASN A 322 9.69 -10.04 -17.95
C ASN A 322 8.31 -10.68 -17.71
N MET A 323 7.22 -9.92 -17.91
CA MET A 323 5.86 -10.39 -17.66
C MET A 323 5.29 -11.18 -18.84
N PRO A 324 4.25 -12.01 -18.61
CA PRO A 324 3.55 -12.71 -19.69
C PRO A 324 3.17 -11.74 -20.81
N LYS A 325 3.26 -12.20 -22.06
CA LYS A 325 2.91 -11.39 -23.24
C LYS A 325 1.51 -10.78 -23.10
N ALA A 326 0.54 -11.53 -22.58
CA ALA A 326 -0.82 -11.03 -22.36
C ALA A 326 -0.87 -9.83 -21.40
N VAL A 327 -0.06 -9.84 -20.33
CA VAL A 327 0.02 -8.73 -19.37
C VAL A 327 0.72 -7.52 -19.99
N ARG A 328 1.80 -7.73 -20.74
CA ARG A 328 2.49 -6.67 -21.49
C ARG A 328 1.55 -5.98 -22.47
N GLU A 329 0.81 -6.76 -23.27
CA GLU A 329 -0.18 -6.23 -24.20
C GLU A 329 -1.35 -5.48 -23.52
N LEU A 330 -1.65 -5.75 -22.24
CA LEU A 330 -2.63 -4.97 -21.48
C LEU A 330 -2.02 -3.64 -21.02
N MET A 331 -0.80 -3.66 -20.49
CA MET A 331 -0.06 -2.45 -20.12
C MET A 331 0.19 -1.53 -21.33
N ASP A 332 0.46 -2.10 -22.50
CA ASP A 332 0.68 -1.40 -23.76
C ASP A 332 -0.61 -0.98 -24.49
N THR A 333 -1.79 -1.13 -23.86
CA THR A 333 -3.06 -0.80 -24.52
C THR A 333 -3.07 0.69 -24.93
N PRO A 334 -3.15 1.00 -26.24
CA PRO A 334 -3.27 2.38 -26.67
C PRO A 334 -4.65 2.92 -26.29
N ILE A 335 -4.71 4.19 -25.86
CA ILE A 335 -5.96 4.84 -25.48
C ILE A 335 -6.29 5.90 -26.52
N GLY A 336 -7.40 5.69 -27.22
CA GLY A 336 -7.80 6.51 -28.36
C GLY A 336 -6.93 6.28 -29.61
N HIS A 337 -7.10 7.17 -30.59
CA HIS A 337 -6.43 7.15 -31.88
C HIS A 337 -5.66 8.45 -32.09
N ARG A 338 -4.35 8.36 -32.29
CA ARG A 338 -3.52 9.51 -32.65
C ARG A 338 -3.58 9.74 -34.15
N ASP A 339 -4.13 10.87 -34.56
CA ASP A 339 -4.21 11.25 -35.97
C ASP A 339 -2.81 11.55 -36.53
N GLU A 340 -2.45 10.87 -37.62
CA GLU A 340 -1.10 10.94 -38.20
C GLU A 340 -0.74 12.33 -38.77
N HIS A 341 -1.74 13.13 -39.16
CA HIS A 341 -1.52 14.43 -39.80
C HIS A 341 -1.40 15.58 -38.80
N THR A 342 -2.19 15.52 -37.73
CA THR A 342 -2.32 16.57 -36.72
C THR A 342 -1.58 16.24 -35.43
N GLY A 343 -1.29 14.96 -35.17
CA GLY A 343 -0.76 14.48 -33.91
C GLY A 343 -1.75 14.52 -32.75
N LEU A 344 -2.98 15.00 -32.98
CA LEU A 344 -4.03 15.09 -31.98
C LEU A 344 -4.54 13.69 -31.62
N LEU A 345 -4.90 13.52 -30.35
CA LEU A 345 -5.45 12.28 -29.83
C LEU A 345 -6.97 12.36 -29.80
N TRP A 346 -7.62 11.39 -30.44
CA TRP A 346 -9.05 11.32 -30.63
C TRP A 346 -9.64 10.05 -30.00
N PRO A 347 -10.95 10.00 -29.68
CA PRO A 347 -11.56 8.80 -29.10
C PRO A 347 -11.45 7.57 -29.99
N ASP A 348 -11.72 7.72 -31.28
CA ASP A 348 -11.69 6.67 -32.29
C ASP A 348 -11.12 7.21 -33.62
N LYS A 349 -10.84 6.30 -34.56
CA LYS A 349 -10.40 6.66 -35.92
C LYS A 349 -11.52 7.26 -36.80
N GLU A 350 -12.79 7.06 -36.44
CA GLU A 350 -13.97 7.34 -37.27
C GLU A 350 -14.89 8.42 -36.69
N LEU A 351 -14.29 9.49 -36.14
CA LEU A 351 -14.96 10.64 -35.51
C LEU A 351 -16.24 11.14 -36.19
N SER A 352 -16.31 11.03 -37.52
CA SER A 352 -17.42 11.56 -38.32
C SER A 352 -18.62 10.62 -38.47
N SER A 353 -18.51 9.32 -38.17
CA SER A 353 -19.55 8.33 -38.51
C SER A 353 -20.12 7.55 -37.32
N SER A 354 -19.43 7.50 -36.18
CA SER A 354 -19.93 6.73 -35.03
C SER A 354 -20.99 7.52 -34.25
N LYS A 355 -22.23 7.01 -34.22
CA LYS A 355 -23.27 7.51 -33.29
C LYS A 355 -22.88 7.28 -31.83
N ASP A 356 -21.98 6.31 -31.61
CA ASP A 356 -21.45 5.92 -30.32
C ASP A 356 -19.95 6.23 -30.31
N MET A 357 -19.57 7.47 -29.97
CA MET A 357 -18.16 7.79 -29.70
C MET A 357 -17.70 6.83 -28.61
N LYS A 358 -16.72 5.99 -28.92
CA LYS A 358 -16.07 5.08 -27.98
C LYS A 358 -14.60 5.43 -27.94
N VAL A 359 -14.00 5.40 -26.75
CA VAL A 359 -12.55 5.55 -26.65
C VAL A 359 -11.91 4.19 -26.91
N ASP A 360 -11.19 4.06 -28.02
CA ASP A 360 -10.48 2.84 -28.40
C ASP A 360 -9.52 2.41 -27.26
N GLY A 361 -9.51 1.12 -26.96
CA GLY A 361 -8.67 0.52 -25.91
C GLY A 361 -9.13 0.75 -24.47
N LEU A 362 -9.99 1.75 -24.18
CA LEU A 362 -10.33 2.10 -22.80
C LEU A 362 -11.06 0.99 -22.04
N ASN A 363 -12.00 0.28 -22.67
CA ASN A 363 -12.67 -0.85 -22.03
C ASN A 363 -11.71 -1.99 -21.66
N ARG A 364 -10.70 -2.23 -22.51
CA ARG A 364 -9.68 -3.25 -22.28
C ARG A 364 -8.75 -2.84 -21.13
N TRP A 365 -8.36 -1.57 -21.08
CA TRP A 365 -7.60 -1.02 -19.95
C TRP A 365 -8.38 -1.06 -18.64
N ASN A 366 -9.63 -0.58 -18.63
CA ASN A 366 -10.47 -0.59 -17.43
C ASN A 366 -10.68 -2.01 -16.92
N GLY A 367 -10.95 -2.98 -17.80
CA GLY A 367 -11.04 -4.38 -17.41
C GLY A 367 -9.74 -4.96 -16.82
N PHE A 368 -8.57 -4.47 -17.25
CA PHE A 368 -7.30 -4.82 -16.63
C PHE A 368 -7.11 -4.14 -15.26
N ALA A 369 -7.51 -2.88 -15.12
CA ALA A 369 -7.50 -2.18 -13.84
C ALA A 369 -8.44 -2.85 -12.82
N ASP A 370 -9.66 -3.19 -13.22
CA ASP A 370 -10.63 -3.94 -12.40
C ASP A 370 -10.04 -5.29 -11.94
N LEU A 371 -9.29 -5.97 -12.81
CA LEU A 371 -8.57 -7.21 -12.46
C LEU A 371 -7.54 -6.91 -11.37
N MET A 372 -6.64 -5.96 -11.61
CA MET A 372 -5.55 -5.65 -10.68
C MET A 372 -6.04 -5.10 -9.33
N GLU A 373 -7.15 -4.35 -9.30
CA GLU A 373 -7.73 -3.81 -8.06
C GLU A 373 -8.10 -4.93 -7.06
N THR A 374 -8.48 -6.10 -7.57
CA THR A 374 -8.80 -7.28 -6.73
C THR A 374 -7.59 -7.95 -6.10
N SER A 375 -6.36 -7.57 -6.50
CA SER A 375 -5.13 -8.09 -5.88
C SER A 375 -5.16 -7.87 -4.37
N THR A 376 -4.74 -8.89 -3.64
CA THR A 376 -4.59 -8.90 -2.18
C THR A 376 -3.12 -8.86 -1.75
N VAL A 377 -2.20 -9.05 -2.68
CA VAL A 377 -0.75 -8.97 -2.44
C VAL A 377 -0.12 -7.81 -3.18
N ASP A 378 0.99 -7.31 -2.65
CA ASP A 378 1.83 -6.32 -3.32
C ASP A 378 2.72 -6.96 -4.38
N GLY A 379 2.98 -6.22 -5.45
CA GLY A 379 3.88 -6.61 -6.53
C GLY A 379 5.34 -6.30 -6.23
N GLY A 380 6.24 -6.61 -7.16
CA GLY A 380 7.61 -6.11 -7.13
C GLY A 380 7.66 -4.63 -7.51
N THR A 381 8.53 -3.87 -6.84
CA THR A 381 8.62 -2.41 -6.92
C THR A 381 8.73 -1.87 -8.36
N GLU A 382 9.61 -2.44 -9.20
CA GLU A 382 9.84 -1.94 -10.57
C GLU A 382 8.62 -2.14 -11.48
N PHE A 383 7.99 -3.31 -11.42
CA PHE A 383 6.76 -3.57 -12.19
C PHE A 383 5.60 -2.69 -11.70
N THR A 384 5.41 -2.57 -10.38
CA THR A 384 4.33 -1.74 -9.83
C THR A 384 4.54 -0.26 -10.15
N LYS A 385 5.78 0.25 -10.15
CA LYS A 385 6.09 1.60 -10.64
C LYS A 385 5.74 1.78 -12.13
N GLN A 386 6.00 0.77 -12.95
CA GLN A 386 5.61 0.81 -14.36
C GLN A 386 4.08 0.78 -14.54
N LEU A 387 3.33 0.05 -13.70
CA LEU A 387 1.86 0.16 -13.67
C LEU A 387 1.41 1.59 -13.37
N GLY A 388 2.04 2.26 -12.40
CA GLY A 388 1.74 3.66 -12.08
C GLY A 388 2.08 4.62 -13.23
N THR A 389 3.20 4.39 -13.91
CA THR A 389 3.61 5.18 -15.08
C THR A 389 2.60 5.02 -16.23
N GLU A 390 2.14 3.81 -16.50
CA GLU A 390 1.12 3.56 -17.52
C GLU A 390 -0.24 4.15 -17.13
N ALA A 391 -0.65 4.07 -15.86
CA ALA A 391 -1.89 4.70 -15.38
C ALA A 391 -1.86 6.23 -15.55
N ILE A 392 -0.72 6.87 -15.26
CA ILE A 392 -0.51 8.30 -15.52
C ILE A 392 -0.61 8.61 -17.02
N ARG A 393 0.04 7.80 -17.88
CA ARG A 393 -0.05 7.96 -19.34
C ARG A 393 -1.49 7.87 -19.82
N VAL A 394 -2.24 6.85 -19.39
CA VAL A 394 -3.65 6.67 -19.74
C VAL A 394 -4.48 7.88 -19.31
N LYS A 395 -4.24 8.42 -18.11
CA LYS A 395 -4.92 9.65 -17.67
C LYS A 395 -4.58 10.86 -18.53
N GLN A 396 -3.31 11.02 -18.92
CA GLN A 396 -2.87 12.09 -19.82
C GLN A 396 -3.58 11.97 -21.19
N ASP A 397 -3.66 10.76 -21.73
CA ASP A 397 -4.36 10.46 -22.98
C ASP A 397 -5.86 10.80 -22.88
N LEU A 398 -6.54 10.41 -21.79
CA LEU A 398 -7.95 10.76 -21.55
C LEU A 398 -8.17 12.27 -21.42
N ASN A 399 -7.28 12.99 -20.73
CA ASN A 399 -7.35 14.44 -20.62
C ASN A 399 -7.14 15.13 -21.98
N ALA A 400 -6.22 14.63 -22.80
CA ALA A 400 -6.00 15.13 -24.15
C ALA A 400 -7.23 14.90 -25.05
N ILE A 401 -7.83 13.71 -25.00
CA ILE A 401 -9.07 13.39 -25.71
C ILE A 401 -10.21 14.32 -25.28
N SER A 402 -10.38 14.52 -23.97
CA SER A 402 -11.41 15.42 -23.43
C SER A 402 -11.22 16.86 -23.91
N ALA A 403 -9.99 17.39 -23.84
CA ALA A 403 -9.66 18.73 -24.31
C ALA A 403 -9.94 18.91 -25.82
N ASN A 404 -9.49 17.97 -26.65
CA ASN A 404 -9.74 18.00 -28.09
C ASN A 404 -11.23 17.92 -28.43
N ALA A 405 -12.01 17.16 -27.64
CA ALA A 405 -13.45 17.08 -27.81
C ALA A 405 -14.17 18.38 -27.39
N THR A 406 -13.70 19.07 -26.35
CA THR A 406 -14.22 20.40 -25.98
C THR A 406 -13.99 21.40 -27.12
N ASP A 407 -12.82 21.36 -27.75
CA ASP A 407 -12.52 22.22 -28.91
C ASP A 407 -13.38 21.83 -30.12
N ALA A 408 -13.55 20.54 -30.42
CA ALA A 408 -14.43 20.07 -31.49
C ALA A 408 -15.88 20.55 -31.31
N LEU A 409 -16.41 20.52 -30.07
CA LEU A 409 -17.73 21.08 -29.74
C LEU A 409 -17.77 22.60 -29.99
N ARG A 410 -16.73 23.34 -29.59
CA ARG A 410 -16.63 24.79 -29.83
C ARG A 410 -16.65 25.14 -31.32
N TYR A 411 -16.10 24.27 -32.17
CA TYR A 411 -16.10 24.45 -33.63
C TYR A 411 -17.33 23.83 -34.33
N GLY A 412 -18.30 23.29 -33.58
CA GLY A 412 -19.51 22.68 -34.14
C GLY A 412 -19.28 21.34 -34.84
N MET A 413 -18.16 20.66 -34.56
CA MET A 413 -17.82 19.34 -35.11
C MET A 413 -18.45 18.19 -34.33
N SER A 414 -18.97 18.43 -33.12
CA SER A 414 -19.64 17.44 -32.28
C SER A 414 -20.89 18.03 -31.65
N SER A 415 -21.89 17.19 -31.35
CA SER A 415 -23.09 17.62 -30.63
C SER A 415 -22.84 17.68 -29.11
N PRO A 416 -23.58 18.52 -28.35
CA PRO A 416 -23.52 18.51 -26.89
C PRO A 416 -23.80 17.12 -26.27
N GLU A 417 -24.70 16.34 -26.86
CA GLU A 417 -25.03 14.98 -26.39
C GLU A 417 -23.84 14.02 -26.57
N GLN A 418 -23.14 14.10 -27.70
CA GLN A 418 -21.93 13.32 -27.96
C GLN A 418 -20.82 13.67 -26.96
N TYR A 419 -20.65 14.97 -26.67
CA TYR A 419 -19.67 15.45 -25.70
C TYR A 419 -19.94 14.92 -24.28
N GLU A 420 -21.20 14.97 -23.81
CA GLU A 420 -21.55 14.44 -22.48
C GLU A 420 -21.34 12.92 -22.38
N LYS A 421 -21.64 12.17 -23.44
CA LYS A 421 -21.33 10.73 -23.50
C LYS A 421 -19.83 10.47 -23.43
N LEU A 422 -19.04 11.23 -24.18
CA LEU A 422 -17.59 11.11 -24.14
C LEU A 422 -17.02 11.47 -22.75
N LYS A 423 -17.54 12.52 -22.11
CA LYS A 423 -17.16 12.90 -20.74
C LYS A 423 -17.47 11.80 -19.72
N GLN A 424 -18.55 11.04 -19.92
CA GLN A 424 -18.86 9.88 -19.09
C GLN A 424 -17.90 8.71 -19.35
N GLN A 425 -17.55 8.46 -20.62
CA GLN A 425 -16.62 7.39 -20.98
C GLN A 425 -15.18 7.68 -20.57
N THR A 426 -14.74 8.93 -20.65
CA THR A 426 -13.41 9.39 -20.24
C THR A 426 -13.27 9.53 -18.72
N ALA A 427 -14.19 8.94 -17.95
CA ALA A 427 -13.98 8.74 -16.53
C ALA A 427 -12.70 7.93 -16.33
N ASP A 428 -11.89 8.37 -15.37
CA ASP A 428 -10.55 7.85 -15.09
C ASP A 428 -10.55 6.73 -14.05
N THR A 429 -11.69 6.04 -13.85
CA THR A 429 -11.82 4.99 -12.83
C THR A 429 -10.73 3.94 -12.98
N GLY A 430 -10.52 3.39 -14.18
CA GLY A 430 -9.46 2.39 -14.38
C GLY A 430 -8.02 2.93 -14.17
N ALA A 431 -7.75 4.19 -14.45
CA ALA A 431 -6.44 4.78 -14.12
C ALA A 431 -6.28 4.97 -12.60
N SER A 432 -7.34 5.44 -11.93
CA SER A 432 -7.38 5.61 -10.48
C SER A 432 -7.26 4.27 -9.75
N ASP A 433 -8.00 3.25 -10.16
CA ASP A 433 -7.97 1.91 -9.55
C ASP A 433 -6.59 1.26 -9.70
N MET A 434 -5.95 1.42 -10.85
CA MET A 434 -4.55 1.00 -11.02
C MET A 434 -3.60 1.75 -10.08
N LEU A 435 -3.77 3.07 -9.91
CA LEU A 435 -2.98 3.84 -8.95
C LEU A 435 -3.28 3.45 -7.49
N LYS A 436 -4.50 3.02 -7.14
CA LYS A 436 -4.78 2.44 -5.81
C LYS A 436 -3.97 1.17 -5.58
N VAL A 437 -3.79 0.34 -6.61
CA VAL A 437 -2.91 -0.85 -6.55
C VAL A 437 -1.45 -0.42 -6.33
N VAL A 438 -0.99 0.61 -7.03
CA VAL A 438 0.36 1.17 -6.84
C VAL A 438 0.54 1.72 -5.43
N GLY A 439 -0.45 2.45 -4.91
CA GLY A 439 -0.47 3.04 -3.58
C GLY A 439 -0.30 2.04 -2.43
N ARG A 440 -0.64 0.76 -2.64
CA ARG A 440 -0.41 -0.30 -1.65
C ARG A 440 1.06 -0.71 -1.55
N ASN A 441 1.81 -0.58 -2.65
CA ASN A 441 3.26 -0.76 -2.67
C ASN A 441 3.95 0.58 -2.41
N GLU A 442 4.30 0.80 -1.14
CA GLU A 442 4.84 2.05 -0.62
C GLU A 442 6.17 2.42 -1.31
N ASP A 443 7.03 1.45 -1.60
CA ASP A 443 8.30 1.68 -2.31
C ASP A 443 8.09 2.10 -3.76
N ALA A 444 7.18 1.45 -4.48
CA ALA A 444 6.86 1.80 -5.86
C ALA A 444 6.26 3.21 -5.94
N SER A 445 5.38 3.52 -4.99
CA SER A 445 4.78 4.84 -4.82
C SER A 445 5.84 5.90 -4.54
N ALA A 446 6.78 5.64 -3.62
CA ALA A 446 7.87 6.56 -3.32
C ALA A 446 8.76 6.79 -4.54
N GLN A 447 9.12 5.73 -5.28
CA GLN A 447 9.90 5.87 -6.51
C GLN A 447 9.17 6.65 -7.60
N LEU A 448 7.85 6.50 -7.71
CA LEU A 448 7.02 7.24 -8.66
C LEU A 448 6.96 8.73 -8.28
N LEU A 449 6.88 9.06 -6.99
CA LEU A 449 6.94 10.44 -6.50
C LEU A 449 8.34 11.06 -6.59
N LEU A 450 9.40 10.25 -6.56
CA LEU A 450 10.76 10.76 -6.78
C LEU A 450 11.01 11.12 -8.25
N ASP A 451 10.32 10.48 -9.19
CA ASP A 451 10.32 10.91 -10.59
C ASP A 451 9.52 12.22 -10.74
N LYS A 452 10.20 13.27 -11.20
CA LYS A 452 9.60 14.61 -11.30
C LYS A 452 8.37 14.63 -12.21
N ASN A 453 8.43 13.97 -13.37
CA ASN A 453 7.34 14.02 -14.35
C ASN A 453 6.10 13.31 -13.81
N SER A 454 6.30 12.15 -13.18
CA SER A 454 5.23 11.36 -12.57
C SER A 454 4.60 12.09 -11.39
N ARG A 455 5.40 12.67 -10.48
CA ARG A 455 4.93 13.49 -9.36
C ARG A 455 4.11 14.71 -9.84
N GLN A 456 4.63 15.45 -10.83
CA GLN A 456 3.91 16.59 -11.40
C GLN A 456 2.59 16.17 -12.04
N ALA A 457 2.55 15.02 -12.71
CA ALA A 457 1.35 14.49 -13.32
C ALA A 457 0.31 14.04 -12.26
N LEU A 458 0.74 13.31 -11.22
CA LEU A 458 -0.13 12.88 -10.13
C LEU A 458 -0.82 14.09 -9.46
N MET A 459 -0.08 15.17 -9.23
CA MET A 459 -0.60 16.36 -8.55
C MET A 459 -1.30 17.37 -9.47
N GLY A 460 -1.02 17.33 -10.78
CA GLY A 460 -1.41 18.38 -11.71
C GLY A 460 -2.42 17.98 -12.78
N LEU A 461 -2.72 16.69 -12.93
CA LEU A 461 -3.76 16.20 -13.84
C LEU A 461 -5.14 16.42 -13.22
N ASN A 462 -6.13 16.70 -14.08
CA ASN A 462 -7.53 16.83 -13.68
C ASN A 462 -8.16 15.46 -13.42
N TRP A 463 -7.92 14.89 -12.24
CA TRP A 463 -8.49 13.62 -11.79
C TRP A 463 -9.99 13.78 -11.49
N ARG A 464 -10.81 12.81 -11.88
CA ARG A 464 -12.24 12.76 -11.54
C ARG A 464 -12.49 11.79 -10.39
N ASP A 465 -11.85 10.63 -10.40
CA ASP A 465 -11.62 9.82 -9.20
C ASP A 465 -10.17 10.02 -8.73
N GLU A 466 -10.02 10.81 -7.67
CA GLU A 466 -8.74 11.19 -7.10
C GLU A 466 -8.13 10.13 -6.18
N GLY A 467 -8.92 9.13 -5.79
CA GLY A 467 -8.54 8.17 -4.74
C GLY A 467 -7.25 7.40 -5.07
N GLY A 468 -6.99 7.11 -6.35
CA GLY A 468 -5.75 6.49 -6.79
C GLY A 468 -4.52 7.38 -6.68
N ALA A 469 -4.61 8.62 -7.17
CA ALA A 469 -3.50 9.57 -7.07
C ALA A 469 -3.19 9.91 -5.60
N ALA A 470 -4.24 10.11 -4.79
CA ALA A 470 -4.12 10.27 -3.35
C ALA A 470 -3.46 9.06 -2.68
N ALA A 471 -3.88 7.82 -3.02
CA ALA A 471 -3.29 6.60 -2.47
C ALA A 471 -1.78 6.47 -2.77
N VAL A 472 -1.34 6.87 -3.96
CA VAL A 472 0.10 6.92 -4.29
C VAL A 472 0.84 7.97 -3.45
N ILE A 473 0.25 9.14 -3.23
CA ILE A 473 0.87 10.17 -2.37
C ILE A 473 0.99 9.64 -0.94
N HIS A 474 -0.08 9.09 -0.36
CA HIS A 474 -0.05 8.51 0.98
C HIS A 474 0.97 7.37 1.10
N GLY A 475 0.86 6.32 0.28
CA GLY A 475 1.77 5.18 0.36
C GLY A 475 3.22 5.55 0.04
N GLY A 476 3.44 6.49 -0.87
CA GLY A 476 4.77 6.94 -1.26
C GLY A 476 5.42 7.94 -0.32
N THR A 477 4.70 8.45 0.69
CA THR A 477 5.24 9.40 1.68
C THR A 477 5.10 8.90 3.11
N ASP A 478 4.51 7.73 3.32
CA ASP A 478 4.31 7.17 4.65
C ASP A 478 5.65 7.04 5.40
N ARG A 479 5.72 7.72 6.54
CA ARG A 479 6.87 7.75 7.44
C ARG A 479 7.08 6.41 8.15
N ASP A 480 6.03 5.61 8.33
CA ASP A 480 6.10 4.30 8.99
C ASP A 480 5.62 3.17 8.05
N PRO A 481 6.39 2.88 6.99
CA PRO A 481 5.99 1.91 5.98
C PRO A 481 5.82 0.49 6.56
N LYS A 482 4.80 -0.24 6.10
CA LYS A 482 4.34 -1.51 6.70
C LYS A 482 5.41 -2.59 6.80
N ASP A 483 6.32 -2.64 5.84
CA ASP A 483 7.36 -3.66 5.74
C ASP A 483 8.66 -3.29 6.48
N GLY A 484 8.68 -2.17 7.22
CA GLY A 484 9.77 -1.79 8.11
C GLY A 484 11.10 -1.47 7.41
N GLY A 485 11.10 -1.35 6.08
CA GLY A 485 12.29 -1.22 5.26
C GLY A 485 12.06 -0.30 4.05
N GLY A 486 11.70 0.95 4.30
CA GLY A 486 11.44 1.90 3.21
C GLY A 486 11.77 3.34 3.54
N GLY A 487 11.56 3.79 4.78
CA GLY A 487 11.27 5.19 5.11
C GLY A 487 12.20 6.27 4.55
N GLU A 488 13.45 5.95 4.17
CA GLU A 488 14.30 6.87 3.42
C GLU A 488 13.70 7.29 2.08
N ALA A 489 13.17 6.36 1.28
CA ALA A 489 12.57 6.66 -0.01
C ALA A 489 11.32 7.53 0.16
N GLN A 490 10.45 7.17 1.11
CA GLN A 490 9.22 7.89 1.42
C GLN A 490 9.50 9.30 1.96
N ALA A 491 10.49 9.46 2.82
CA ALA A 491 10.90 10.77 3.32
C ALA A 491 11.49 11.66 2.23
N LYS A 492 12.27 11.09 1.29
CA LYS A 492 12.75 11.83 0.11
C LYS A 492 11.60 12.22 -0.81
N ALA A 493 10.64 11.32 -1.03
CA ALA A 493 9.44 11.59 -1.81
C ALA A 493 8.60 12.70 -1.18
N ALA A 494 8.36 12.64 0.14
CA ALA A 494 7.66 13.68 0.91
C ALA A 494 8.34 15.04 0.77
N LEU A 495 9.67 15.08 0.88
CA LEU A 495 10.45 16.29 0.67
C LEU A 495 10.25 16.86 -0.74
N GLU A 496 10.29 16.02 -1.79
CA GLU A 496 10.10 16.47 -3.16
C GLU A 496 8.64 16.90 -3.45
N VAL A 497 7.64 16.29 -2.81
CA VAL A 497 6.23 16.74 -2.85
C VAL A 497 6.12 18.14 -2.25
N ILE A 498 6.66 18.36 -1.05
CA ILE A 498 6.65 19.66 -0.37
C ILE A 498 7.31 20.75 -1.24
N LYS A 499 8.48 20.45 -1.81
CA LYS A 499 9.21 21.39 -2.68
C LYS A 499 8.44 21.70 -3.95
N GLU A 500 7.88 20.69 -4.62
CA GLU A 500 7.16 20.86 -5.88
C GLU A 500 5.95 21.77 -5.69
N VAL A 501 5.11 21.45 -4.70
CA VAL A 501 3.89 22.21 -4.41
C VAL A 501 4.21 23.63 -3.95
N GLY A 502 5.21 23.81 -3.09
CA GLY A 502 5.66 25.15 -2.69
C GLY A 502 6.19 25.98 -3.88
N SER A 503 6.87 25.34 -4.84
CA SER A 503 7.47 26.06 -5.98
C SER A 503 6.46 26.58 -7.02
N ASP A 504 5.28 25.95 -7.14
CA ASP A 504 4.17 26.35 -8.02
C ASP A 504 2.84 26.38 -7.24
N ARG A 505 2.83 27.07 -6.10
CA ARG A 505 1.68 27.19 -5.18
C ARG A 505 0.37 27.47 -5.93
N ASP A 506 0.33 28.57 -6.68
CA ASP A 506 -0.89 29.02 -7.34
C ASP A 506 -1.34 28.06 -8.45
N GLY A 507 -0.39 27.45 -9.15
CA GLY A 507 -0.69 26.45 -10.18
C GLY A 507 -1.33 25.20 -9.61
N TYR A 508 -0.86 24.71 -8.46
CA TYR A 508 -1.44 23.54 -7.81
C TYR A 508 -2.79 23.84 -7.15
N LEU A 509 -2.96 24.99 -6.47
CA LEU A 509 -4.26 25.39 -5.91
C LEU A 509 -5.39 25.46 -6.96
N HIS A 510 -5.07 25.70 -8.23
CA HIS A 510 -6.07 25.75 -9.31
C HIS A 510 -6.29 24.42 -10.04
N ARG A 511 -5.35 23.46 -9.95
CA ARG A 511 -5.37 22.23 -10.76
C ARG A 511 -5.54 20.96 -9.93
N MET A 512 -5.11 20.98 -8.68
CA MET A 512 -5.22 19.87 -7.76
C MET A 512 -6.68 19.69 -7.39
N GLY A 513 -7.13 18.44 -7.37
CA GLY A 513 -8.44 18.11 -6.84
C GLY A 513 -8.38 17.93 -5.32
N GLU A 514 -9.54 17.92 -4.66
CA GLU A 514 -9.69 17.92 -3.21
C GLU A 514 -9.00 16.71 -2.54
N GLY A 515 -9.16 15.51 -3.07
CA GLY A 515 -8.54 14.29 -2.52
C GLY A 515 -7.02 14.23 -2.71
N VAL A 516 -6.49 14.75 -3.82
CA VAL A 516 -5.03 14.90 -4.00
C VAL A 516 -4.48 15.97 -3.06
N GLU A 517 -5.23 17.07 -2.89
CA GLU A 517 -4.89 18.15 -1.98
C GLU A 517 -4.82 17.65 -0.54
N ASP A 518 -5.83 16.92 -0.08
CA ASP A 518 -5.86 16.27 1.24
C ASP A 518 -4.66 15.35 1.47
N ALA A 519 -4.30 14.55 0.46
CA ALA A 519 -3.11 13.70 0.55
C ALA A 519 -1.83 14.51 0.74
N VAL A 520 -1.68 15.65 0.03
CA VAL A 520 -0.54 16.56 0.21
C VAL A 520 -0.55 17.24 1.59
N LYS A 521 -1.73 17.62 2.11
CA LYS A 521 -1.86 18.15 3.47
C LYS A 521 -1.38 17.14 4.50
N ASP A 522 -1.76 15.89 4.35
CA ASP A 522 -1.35 14.80 5.23
C ASP A 522 0.17 14.55 5.20
N VAL A 523 0.84 14.75 4.05
CA VAL A 523 2.31 14.78 3.98
C VAL A 523 2.87 15.86 4.92
N GLY A 524 2.32 17.08 4.86
CA GLY A 524 2.73 18.17 5.74
C GLY A 524 2.54 17.83 7.22
N VAL A 525 1.43 17.17 7.55
CA VAL A 525 1.08 16.75 8.92
C VAL A 525 2.05 15.68 9.43
N GLN A 526 2.33 14.66 8.62
CA GLN A 526 3.18 13.53 9.00
C GLN A 526 4.63 13.94 9.26
N TYR A 527 5.10 15.00 8.59
CA TYR A 527 6.44 15.56 8.73
C TYR A 527 6.45 16.93 9.43
N MET A 528 5.53 17.16 10.37
CA MET A 528 5.40 18.43 11.12
C MET A 528 6.71 18.85 11.82
N ASP A 529 7.52 17.88 12.24
CA ASP A 529 8.85 18.11 12.84
C ASP A 529 9.81 18.82 11.89
N ALA A 530 9.72 18.58 10.58
CA ALA A 530 10.55 19.25 9.58
C ALA A 530 10.26 20.76 9.51
N PHE A 531 9.01 21.16 9.78
CA PHE A 531 8.58 22.57 9.82
C PHE A 531 8.94 23.27 11.14
N ALA A 532 8.97 22.53 12.25
CA ALA A 532 9.28 23.07 13.58
C ALA A 532 10.77 23.36 13.81
N ARG A 533 11.64 22.85 12.95
CA ARG A 533 13.10 22.96 13.04
C ARG A 533 13.62 24.29 12.47
N ASP A 534 14.87 24.59 12.80
CA ASP A 534 15.56 25.73 12.19
C ASP A 534 15.69 25.48 10.68
N PRO A 535 15.38 26.50 9.86
CA PRO A 535 15.50 26.35 8.42
C PRO A 535 16.97 26.08 8.06
N ALA A 536 17.20 25.04 7.28
CA ALA A 536 18.51 24.75 6.73
C ALA A 536 18.88 25.74 5.61
N GLY A 537 20.16 25.76 5.21
CA GLY A 537 20.57 26.53 4.03
C GLY A 537 19.97 25.99 2.73
N GLU A 538 19.70 24.69 2.68
CA GLU A 538 19.10 23.97 1.56
C GLU A 538 18.19 22.86 2.11
N SER A 539 17.11 22.54 1.39
CA SER A 539 16.26 21.41 1.76
C SER A 539 16.95 20.11 1.41
N ARG A 540 17.03 19.18 2.37
CA ARG A 540 17.73 17.91 2.17
C ARG A 540 17.28 16.83 3.14
N TYR A 541 17.34 15.59 2.66
CA TYR A 541 17.20 14.40 3.49
C TYR A 541 18.34 14.29 4.51
N ARG A 542 18.03 13.81 5.73
CA ARG A 542 19.01 13.72 6.83
C ARG A 542 19.12 12.34 7.48
N GLY A 543 18.23 11.41 7.18
CA GLY A 543 18.19 10.13 7.91
C GLY A 543 17.58 10.34 9.30
N ASP A 544 18.25 9.86 10.34
CA ASP A 544 17.80 10.07 11.72
C ASP A 544 17.89 11.55 12.11
N LEU A 545 16.75 12.09 12.53
CA LEU A 545 16.66 13.36 13.22
C LEU A 545 16.58 13.15 14.73
N THR A 546 16.86 14.20 15.49
CA THR A 546 16.66 14.22 16.94
C THR A 546 15.57 15.24 17.25
N ASP A 547 14.56 14.81 18.00
CA ASP A 547 13.50 15.70 18.48
C ASP A 547 13.97 16.48 19.73
N PRO A 548 13.20 17.47 20.21
CA PRO A 548 13.48 18.20 21.45
C PRO A 548 13.77 17.35 22.69
N LEU A 549 13.28 16.11 22.72
CA LEU A 549 13.41 15.18 23.85
C LEU A 549 14.63 14.26 23.70
N GLY A 550 15.46 14.48 22.68
CA GLY A 550 16.60 13.62 22.38
C GLY A 550 16.19 12.29 21.72
N ARG A 551 14.91 12.08 21.39
CA ARG A 551 14.46 10.87 20.72
C ARG A 551 14.88 10.92 19.26
N LYS A 552 15.31 9.78 18.74
CA LYS A 552 15.58 9.63 17.32
C LYS A 552 14.26 9.54 16.58
N ILE A 553 14.06 10.42 15.61
CA ILE A 553 13.01 10.31 14.62
C ILE A 553 13.64 9.78 13.34
N GLY A 554 13.31 8.54 12.98
CA GLY A 554 13.78 7.94 11.75
C GLY A 554 13.33 8.73 10.53
N HIS A 555 14.16 8.69 9.49
CA HIS A 555 13.84 9.16 8.14
C HIS A 555 13.27 10.59 8.06
N GLY A 556 13.88 11.54 8.76
CA GLY A 556 13.51 12.94 8.62
C GLY A 556 14.33 13.69 7.56
N PHE A 557 13.84 14.89 7.23
CA PHE A 557 14.52 15.86 6.37
C PHE A 557 14.47 17.26 6.98
N GLU A 558 15.34 18.13 6.49
CA GLU A 558 15.35 19.56 6.82
C GLU A 558 14.86 20.36 5.63
N LEU A 559 14.09 21.42 5.89
CA LEU A 559 13.61 22.35 4.89
C LEU A 559 14.44 23.62 4.89
N SER A 560 14.70 24.17 3.71
CA SER A 560 15.16 25.54 3.56
C SER A 560 14.06 26.50 4.02
N GLY A 561 14.43 27.69 4.48
CA GLY A 561 13.43 28.70 4.88
C GLY A 561 12.45 29.00 3.75
N ARG A 562 12.96 29.08 2.52
CA ARG A 562 12.14 29.31 1.32
C ARG A 562 11.14 28.18 1.07
N ASP A 563 11.58 26.92 1.05
CA ASP A 563 10.70 25.80 0.71
C ASP A 563 9.65 25.57 1.81
N ARG A 564 10.05 25.75 3.07
CA ARG A 564 9.14 25.73 4.22
C ARG A 564 8.05 26.81 4.09
N ASP A 565 8.45 28.05 3.88
CA ASP A 565 7.52 29.19 3.85
C ASP A 565 6.57 29.08 2.63
N LEU A 566 7.07 28.65 1.47
CA LEU A 566 6.27 28.44 0.27
C LEU A 566 5.24 27.31 0.42
N PHE A 567 5.61 26.19 1.04
CA PHE A 567 4.66 25.11 1.32
C PHE A 567 3.60 25.54 2.33
N LEU A 568 3.99 26.24 3.40
CA LEU A 568 3.02 26.76 4.36
C LEU A 568 2.06 27.79 3.73
N GLN A 569 2.52 28.57 2.75
CA GLN A 569 1.65 29.45 1.96
C GLN A 569 0.67 28.65 1.09
N PHE A 570 1.10 27.51 0.54
CA PHE A 570 0.19 26.58 -0.12
C PHE A 570 -0.89 26.08 0.84
N MET A 571 -0.51 25.59 2.03
CA MET A 571 -1.45 25.16 3.07
C MET A 571 -2.41 26.26 3.53
N SER A 572 -2.00 27.53 3.39
CA SER A 572 -2.86 28.69 3.68
C SER A 572 -3.89 28.94 2.59
N GLY A 573 -3.61 28.50 1.36
CA GLY A 573 -4.42 28.76 0.18
C GLY A 573 -5.41 27.68 -0.21
N THR A 574 -5.30 26.48 0.39
CA THR A 574 -6.21 25.34 0.19
C THR A 574 -7.64 25.65 0.64
N GLY A 575 -7.82 26.55 1.61
CA GLY A 575 -9.11 26.97 2.12
C GLY A 575 -9.06 27.22 3.62
N ASP A 576 -10.06 27.94 4.15
CA ASP A 576 -10.10 28.31 5.57
C ASP A 576 -10.17 27.08 6.50
N ASP A 577 -10.95 26.07 6.12
CA ASP A 577 -11.13 24.87 6.94
C ASP A 577 -9.86 24.00 6.95
N ASP A 578 -9.18 23.89 5.82
CA ASP A 578 -7.93 23.12 5.68
C ASP A 578 -6.74 23.76 6.37
N ALA A 579 -6.59 25.08 6.18
CA ALA A 579 -5.60 25.84 6.91
C ALA A 579 -5.86 25.70 8.43
N THR A 580 -7.12 25.75 8.86
CA THR A 580 -7.50 25.56 10.27
C THR A 580 -7.18 24.16 10.78
N ASP A 581 -7.43 23.11 9.99
CA ASP A 581 -7.08 21.72 10.35
C ASP A 581 -5.56 21.56 10.51
N PHE A 582 -4.78 22.06 9.55
CA PHE A 582 -3.32 22.00 9.62
C PHE A 582 -2.77 22.74 10.85
N HIS A 583 -3.27 23.95 11.14
CA HIS A 583 -2.93 24.72 12.35
C HIS A 583 -3.29 23.95 13.63
N THR A 584 -4.44 23.27 13.64
CA THR A 584 -4.90 22.47 14.78
C THR A 584 -3.96 21.29 15.02
N LYS A 585 -3.58 20.57 13.96
CA LYS A 585 -2.62 19.46 14.02
C LYS A 585 -1.22 19.93 14.45
N ALA A 586 -0.77 21.10 13.96
CA ALA A 586 0.49 21.71 14.39
C ALA A 586 0.48 22.09 15.89
N THR A 587 -0.64 22.62 16.37
CA THR A 587 -0.84 22.94 17.79
C THR A 587 -0.81 21.68 18.65
N ALA A 588 -1.49 20.62 18.23
CA ALA A 588 -1.48 19.33 18.91
C ALA A 588 -0.07 18.73 18.98
N TYR A 589 0.68 18.76 17.87
CA TYR A 589 2.08 18.35 17.83
C TYR A 589 2.92 19.09 18.87
N ASN A 590 2.84 20.43 18.89
CA ASN A 590 3.59 21.24 19.86
C ASN A 590 3.19 20.94 21.31
N GLN A 591 1.90 20.71 21.58
CA GLN A 591 1.40 20.39 22.92
C GLN A 591 1.97 19.05 23.42
N VAL A 592 2.01 18.02 22.56
CA VAL A 592 2.61 16.72 22.89
C VAL A 592 4.10 16.89 23.21
N MET A 593 4.84 17.60 22.36
CA MET A 593 6.27 17.83 22.54
C MET A 593 6.58 18.60 23.85
N LEU A 594 5.81 19.64 24.15
CA LEU A 594 5.96 20.40 25.39
C LEU A 594 5.58 19.59 26.63
N THR A 595 4.47 18.86 26.59
CA THR A 595 4.00 18.03 27.71
C THR A 595 5.04 16.98 28.08
N GLU A 596 5.57 16.26 27.08
CA GLU A 596 6.61 15.27 27.29
C GLU A 596 7.93 15.91 27.78
N ALA A 597 8.32 17.07 27.25
CA ALA A 597 9.50 17.80 27.75
C ALA A 597 9.37 18.19 29.23
N PHE A 598 8.19 18.67 29.64
CA PHE A 598 7.91 18.99 31.04
C PHE A 598 7.95 17.74 31.93
N LYS A 599 7.40 16.60 31.47
CA LYS A 599 7.47 15.32 32.19
C LYS A 599 8.91 14.82 32.36
N HIS A 600 9.75 14.98 31.35
CA HIS A 600 11.14 14.53 31.40
C HIS A 600 12.01 15.29 32.41
N GLY A 601 11.67 16.54 32.74
CA GLY A 601 12.39 17.28 33.77
C GLY A 601 13.77 17.83 33.34
N ASP A 602 14.15 17.75 32.06
CA ASP A 602 15.33 18.44 31.52
C ASP A 602 15.02 19.86 30.97
N PRO A 603 15.53 20.94 31.61
CA PRO A 603 15.33 22.32 31.14
C PRO A 603 15.83 22.59 29.73
N ALA A 604 16.86 21.89 29.26
CA ALA A 604 17.32 22.03 27.89
C ALA A 604 16.26 21.53 26.90
N GLN A 605 15.59 20.42 27.21
CA GLN A 605 14.53 19.84 26.39
C GLN A 605 13.27 20.71 26.38
N VAL A 606 12.86 21.23 27.55
CA VAL A 606 11.72 22.17 27.64
C VAL A 606 11.99 23.43 26.82
N ASN A 607 13.17 24.03 26.96
CA ASN A 607 13.54 25.22 26.20
C ASN A 607 13.59 24.94 24.68
N GLU A 608 14.12 23.78 24.27
CA GLU A 608 14.13 23.41 22.85
C GLU A 608 12.72 23.15 22.30
N ALA A 609 11.86 22.47 23.05
CA ALA A 609 10.45 22.26 22.69
C ALA A 609 9.70 23.59 22.56
N LEU A 610 9.92 24.54 23.49
CA LEU A 610 9.37 25.90 23.42
C LEU A 610 9.83 26.66 22.16
N LYS A 611 11.12 26.57 21.83
CA LYS A 611 11.66 27.18 20.61
C LYS A 611 11.08 26.55 19.34
N GLN A 612 10.93 25.23 19.31
CA GLN A 612 10.29 24.55 18.17
C GLN A 612 8.83 24.95 18.00
N ALA A 613 8.06 24.97 19.09
CA ALA A 613 6.68 25.39 19.07
C ALA A 613 6.53 26.84 18.56
N GLY A 614 7.35 27.76 19.07
CA GLY A 614 7.34 29.15 18.61
C GLY A 614 7.79 29.33 17.16
N ARG A 615 8.73 28.52 16.68
CA ARG A 615 9.17 28.53 15.27
C ARG A 615 8.08 28.04 14.34
N LEU A 616 7.45 26.91 14.66
CA LEU A 616 6.38 26.34 13.85
C LEU A 616 5.19 27.31 13.76
N ASP A 617 4.65 27.73 14.90
CA ASP A 617 3.50 28.65 14.96
C ASP A 617 3.81 29.98 14.24
N GLY A 618 5.01 30.52 14.44
CA GLY A 618 5.46 31.73 13.77
C GLY A 618 5.61 31.57 12.24
N ALA A 619 6.07 30.41 11.77
CA ALA A 619 6.21 30.13 10.34
C ALA A 619 4.85 29.99 9.66
N ILE A 620 3.91 29.23 10.24
CA ILE A 620 2.57 29.05 9.65
C ILE A 620 1.83 30.39 9.60
N THR A 621 1.94 31.17 10.66
CA THR A 621 1.44 32.54 10.75
C THR A 621 1.94 33.45 9.65
N GLN A 622 3.27 33.47 9.48
CA GLN A 622 3.91 34.32 8.51
C GLN A 622 3.48 33.92 7.10
N ALA A 623 3.36 32.62 6.84
CA ALA A 623 2.87 32.08 5.59
C ALA A 623 1.41 32.44 5.31
N ASN A 624 0.49 32.28 6.28
CA ASN A 624 -0.90 32.73 6.16
C ASN A 624 -0.98 34.21 5.76
N PHE A 625 -0.13 35.04 6.37
CA PHE A 625 -0.07 36.46 6.04
C PHE A 625 0.44 36.71 4.63
N ASP A 626 1.57 36.11 4.27
CA ASP A 626 2.19 36.32 2.96
C ASP A 626 1.26 35.84 1.84
N TYR A 627 0.57 34.71 2.03
CA TYR A 627 -0.47 34.25 1.11
C TYR A 627 -1.63 35.26 0.98
N THR A 628 -2.22 35.67 2.11
CA THR A 628 -3.33 36.66 2.11
C THR A 628 -2.91 37.96 1.42
N TYR A 629 -1.67 38.40 1.64
CA TYR A 629 -1.10 39.60 1.04
C TYR A 629 -0.90 39.47 -0.47
N ASP A 630 -0.53 38.27 -0.95
CA ASP A 630 -0.33 37.99 -2.37
C ASP A 630 -1.66 37.92 -3.15
N VAL A 631 -2.70 37.30 -2.57
CA VAL A 631 -3.98 37.09 -3.27
C VAL A 631 -4.92 38.30 -3.23
N THR A 632 -4.69 39.26 -2.34
CA THR A 632 -5.53 40.45 -2.27
C THR A 632 -5.13 41.51 -3.30
N ASP A 633 -6.13 41.98 -4.06
CA ASP A 633 -5.93 42.98 -5.11
C ASP A 633 -5.26 44.24 -4.54
N ALA A 634 -4.44 44.90 -5.34
CA ALA A 634 -3.62 46.04 -4.92
C ALA A 634 -4.42 47.19 -4.30
N LYS A 635 -5.72 47.28 -4.61
CA LYS A 635 -6.66 48.28 -4.08
C LYS A 635 -7.28 47.89 -2.72
N ASP A 636 -7.29 46.60 -2.39
CA ASP A 636 -7.99 46.06 -1.21
C ASP A 636 -7.03 45.50 -0.15
N LYS A 637 -5.72 45.74 -0.27
CA LYS A 637 -4.69 45.35 0.71
C LYS A 637 -4.96 45.87 2.12
N GLU A 638 -5.73 46.95 2.26
CA GLU A 638 -6.15 47.52 3.55
C GLU A 638 -7.37 46.78 4.13
N ALA A 639 -8.29 46.28 3.28
CA ALA A 639 -9.41 45.42 3.67
C ALA A 639 -8.97 43.97 3.94
N ALA A 640 -7.97 43.48 3.21
CA ALA A 640 -7.28 42.20 3.46
C ALA A 640 -6.72 42.12 4.88
N ALA A 641 -6.15 43.23 5.33
CA ALA A 641 -5.60 43.40 6.65
C ALA A 641 -6.69 43.38 7.74
N ALA A 642 -7.89 43.91 7.45
CA ALA A 642 -9.06 43.81 8.32
C ALA A 642 -9.64 42.39 8.39
N HIS A 643 -9.77 41.74 7.23
CA HIS A 643 -10.23 40.35 7.12
C HIS A 643 -9.28 39.39 7.85
N ARG A 644 -7.96 39.69 7.88
CA ARG A 644 -6.97 38.99 8.71
C ARG A 644 -7.24 39.11 10.21
N ALA A 645 -7.50 40.32 10.71
CA ALA A 645 -7.78 40.53 12.14
C ALA A 645 -9.04 39.77 12.58
N GLU A 646 -9.99 39.56 11.68
CA GLU A 646 -11.21 38.78 11.90
C GLU A 646 -10.97 37.26 11.76
N SER A 647 -10.32 36.80 10.69
CA SER A 647 -10.00 35.39 10.46
C SER A 647 -9.07 34.82 11.54
N MET A 648 -8.07 35.59 12.01
CA MET A 648 -7.22 35.16 13.12
C MET A 648 -7.95 35.14 14.46
N ARG A 649 -8.94 36.02 14.67
CA ARG A 649 -9.83 35.94 15.84
C ARG A 649 -10.69 34.68 15.77
N ASN A 650 -11.26 34.39 14.61
CA ASN A 650 -12.09 33.20 14.39
C ASN A 650 -11.27 31.90 14.49
N THR A 651 -10.05 31.87 13.98
CA THR A 651 -9.13 30.73 14.11
C THR A 651 -8.69 30.54 15.57
N ALA A 652 -8.34 31.62 16.28
CA ALA A 652 -8.00 31.55 17.70
C ALA A 652 -9.16 31.03 18.57
N ILE A 653 -10.40 31.40 18.23
CA ILE A 653 -11.62 30.85 18.84
C ILE A 653 -11.77 29.36 18.50
N LYS A 654 -11.74 28.97 17.22
CA LYS A 654 -11.93 27.58 16.76
C LYS A 654 -10.85 26.62 17.31
N THR A 655 -9.57 26.98 17.21
CA THR A 655 -8.45 26.17 17.72
C THR A 655 -8.45 26.11 19.25
N GLY A 656 -8.80 27.21 19.92
CA GLY A 656 -8.95 27.22 21.38
C GLY A 656 -10.03 26.25 21.87
N ILE A 657 -11.18 26.20 21.18
CA ILE A 657 -12.29 25.30 21.49
C ILE A 657 -11.92 23.82 21.21
N SER A 658 -11.22 23.52 20.10
CA SER A 658 -10.85 22.13 19.78
C SER A 658 -9.82 21.54 20.74
N VAL A 659 -8.81 22.34 21.15
CA VAL A 659 -7.82 21.94 22.15
C VAL A 659 -8.49 21.72 23.51
N ALA A 660 -9.39 22.61 23.93
CA ALA A 660 -10.17 22.46 25.16
C ALA A 660 -11.10 21.23 25.15
N GLY A 661 -11.72 20.90 24.02
CA GLY A 661 -12.59 19.72 23.87
C GLY A 661 -11.82 18.40 23.82
N THR A 662 -10.63 18.39 23.20
CA THR A 662 -9.78 17.18 23.08
C THR A 662 -9.13 16.84 24.43
N LEU A 663 -8.91 17.84 25.29
CA LEU A 663 -8.41 17.69 26.67
C LEU A 663 -9.35 16.86 27.57
N VAL A 664 -10.65 16.74 27.26
CA VAL A 664 -11.62 15.97 28.06
C VAL A 664 -11.74 14.51 27.57
N ALA A 665 -11.40 14.23 26.30
CA ALA A 665 -11.53 12.91 25.70
C ALA A 665 -10.20 12.12 25.62
N ALA A 666 -9.05 12.77 25.75
CA ALA A 666 -7.74 12.14 25.55
C ALA A 666 -7.18 11.47 26.81
N GLY A 667 -7.84 10.41 27.27
CA GLY A 667 -7.17 9.25 27.87
C GLY A 667 -6.58 8.33 26.79
N VAL A 668 -6.04 8.90 25.70
CA VAL A 668 -5.46 8.14 24.57
C VAL A 668 -3.95 8.20 24.69
N THR A 669 -3.37 7.06 25.04
CA THR A 669 -1.94 6.82 25.02
C THR A 669 -1.45 7.00 23.58
N ILE A 670 -0.61 8.00 23.29
CA ILE A 670 0.29 7.95 22.13
C ILE A 670 1.38 6.95 22.52
N GLY A 671 1.01 5.67 22.47
CA GLY A 671 1.92 4.57 22.73
C GLY A 671 2.77 4.32 21.50
N THR A 672 4.08 4.30 21.68
CA THR A 672 4.96 3.45 20.87
C THR A 672 4.47 2.01 21.04
N ALA A 673 3.62 1.52 20.13
CA ALA A 673 3.12 0.16 20.14
C ALA A 673 2.88 -0.32 18.70
N GLY A 674 3.58 -1.38 18.33
CA GLY A 674 3.65 -1.90 16.97
C GLY A 674 2.34 -2.49 16.43
N THR A 675 2.30 -2.52 15.10
CA THR A 675 1.52 -3.41 14.24
C THR A 675 0.05 -3.60 14.62
N GLY A 676 -0.80 -2.75 14.03
CA GLY A 676 -2.23 -2.98 13.97
C GLY A 676 -2.96 -1.76 13.41
N ALA A 677 -3.16 -1.74 12.08
CA ALA A 677 -4.03 -0.79 11.42
C ALA A 677 -5.41 -0.79 12.10
N VAL A 678 -5.73 0.32 12.78
CA VAL A 678 -7.12 0.61 13.14
C VAL A 678 -7.79 1.10 11.87
N LEU A 679 -8.68 0.27 11.32
CA LEU A 679 -9.73 0.72 10.42
C LEU A 679 -10.47 1.88 11.09
N ILE A 680 -10.32 3.09 10.54
CA ILE A 680 -11.22 4.21 10.82
C ILE A 680 -12.57 3.86 10.17
N GLY A 681 -13.35 3.02 10.86
CA GLY A 681 -14.79 2.87 10.64
C GLY A 681 -15.51 4.13 11.16
N PRO A 682 -16.74 4.39 10.70
CA PRO A 682 -17.31 5.73 10.61
C PRO A 682 -17.28 6.43 11.96
N THR A 683 -16.75 7.65 11.94
CA THR A 683 -16.84 8.64 13.00
C THR A 683 -18.21 8.55 13.69
N VAL A 684 -18.22 8.16 14.96
CA VAL A 684 -19.33 8.52 15.85
C VAL A 684 -19.32 10.05 15.88
N SER A 685 -20.22 10.66 15.13
CA SER A 685 -20.47 12.09 15.12
C SER A 685 -20.84 12.53 16.54
N VAL A 686 -19.85 13.03 17.28
CA VAL A 686 -20.08 13.86 18.47
C VAL A 686 -20.56 15.26 18.05
N THR A 687 -20.47 15.60 16.76
CA THR A 687 -21.08 16.80 16.18
C THR A 687 -22.61 16.82 16.29
N ASN A 688 -23.31 15.69 16.28
CA ASN A 688 -24.78 15.69 16.30
C ASN A 688 -25.42 15.95 17.67
N ALA A 689 -24.68 15.80 18.78
CA ALA A 689 -25.22 16.06 20.13
C ALA A 689 -25.15 17.53 20.54
N LEU A 690 -24.22 18.32 19.98
CA LEU A 690 -24.08 19.75 20.26
C LEU A 690 -24.84 20.64 19.26
N VAL A 691 -25.18 20.15 18.06
CA VAL A 691 -25.90 20.93 17.03
C VAL A 691 -27.43 20.94 17.24
N ASN A 692 -28.01 20.02 18.02
CA ASN A 692 -29.47 19.97 18.26
C ASN A 692 -29.95 20.72 19.51
N GLY A 693 -29.06 21.39 20.25
CA GLY A 693 -29.43 22.29 21.34
C GLY A 693 -29.66 23.72 20.84
N GLY A 694 -30.88 24.02 20.39
CA GLY A 694 -31.24 25.28 19.74
C GLY A 694 -30.80 26.55 20.49
N ALA A 695 -29.88 27.28 19.89
CA ALA A 695 -29.70 28.72 20.08
C ALA A 695 -29.74 29.37 18.70
N ASN A 696 -30.87 29.99 18.37
CA ASN A 696 -31.00 30.85 17.20
C ASN A 696 -30.08 32.07 17.38
N PHE A 697 -28.90 32.06 16.75
CA PHE A 697 -28.18 33.30 16.47
C PHE A 697 -28.65 33.82 15.12
N ALA A 698 -29.50 34.83 15.16
CA ALA A 698 -29.81 35.64 13.99
C ALA A 698 -28.51 36.31 13.51
N PHE A 699 -28.12 36.03 12.28
CA PHE A 699 -27.10 36.81 11.58
C PHE A 699 -27.52 38.28 11.59
N MET A 700 -26.69 39.13 12.19
CA MET A 700 -26.83 40.58 12.08
C MET A 700 -26.38 40.99 10.68
N ASP A 701 -27.35 41.35 9.83
CA ASP A 701 -27.19 41.97 8.51
C ASP A 701 -26.79 43.46 8.59
N ASP A 702 -25.95 43.86 9.53
CA ASP A 702 -25.46 45.25 9.62
C ASP A 702 -23.95 45.29 9.39
N PRO A 703 -23.45 45.90 8.29
CA PRO A 703 -22.02 46.13 8.15
C PRO A 703 -21.60 47.09 9.27
N ALA A 704 -20.67 46.65 10.11
CA ALA A 704 -20.05 47.52 11.11
C ALA A 704 -19.58 48.83 10.44
N PRO A 705 -19.77 50.00 11.08
CA PRO A 705 -19.28 51.25 10.52
C PRO A 705 -17.77 51.14 10.32
N ALA A 706 -17.30 51.55 9.14
CA ALA A 706 -15.89 51.62 8.79
C ALA A 706 -15.14 52.55 9.77
N ALA A 707 -14.74 51.99 10.91
CA ALA A 707 -13.71 52.58 11.74
C ALA A 707 -12.41 52.55 10.94
N GLU A 708 -11.69 53.67 10.92
CA GLU A 708 -10.39 53.79 10.26
C GLU A 708 -9.49 52.62 10.68
N LEU A 709 -9.28 51.69 9.75
CA LEU A 709 -8.37 50.59 9.92
C LEU A 709 -6.94 51.14 9.98
N PRO A 710 -6.05 50.52 10.78
CA PRO A 710 -4.67 50.98 10.93
C PRO A 710 -3.93 50.90 9.59
N GLY A 711 -3.70 52.06 8.96
CA GLY A 711 -3.11 52.18 7.62
C GLY A 711 -1.62 51.82 7.51
N LYS A 712 -1.04 51.10 8.49
CA LYS A 712 0.38 50.72 8.49
C LYS A 712 0.58 49.26 8.87
N ARG A 713 1.33 48.55 8.02
CA ARG A 713 1.85 47.19 8.21
C ARG A 713 2.36 46.91 9.64
N ASP A 714 2.97 47.91 10.28
CA ASP A 714 3.53 47.81 11.63
C ASP A 714 2.49 47.71 12.76
N GLU A 715 1.31 48.31 12.61
CA GLU A 715 0.22 48.23 13.60
C GLU A 715 -0.48 46.87 13.53
N LEU A 716 -0.67 46.35 12.32
CA LEU A 716 -1.13 44.97 12.11
C LEU A 716 -0.18 43.93 12.70
N PHE A 717 1.13 44.09 12.50
CA PHE A 717 2.10 43.20 13.17
C PHE A 717 2.07 43.29 14.69
N ARG A 718 1.60 44.40 15.27
CA ARG A 718 1.52 44.58 16.72
C ARG A 718 0.32 43.84 17.31
N ASP A 719 -0.84 43.93 16.68
CA ASP A 719 -2.04 43.19 17.10
C ASP A 719 -1.88 41.68 16.91
N ASP A 720 -1.24 41.26 15.81
CA ASP A 720 -0.86 39.87 15.60
C ASP A 720 0.03 39.35 16.72
N ARG A 721 1.13 40.05 17.05
CA ARG A 721 2.02 39.65 18.15
C ARG A 721 1.31 39.46 19.47
N SER A 722 0.26 40.24 19.73
CA SER A 722 -0.57 40.11 20.94
C SER A 722 -1.37 38.81 20.93
N SER A 723 -2.02 38.46 19.81
CA SER A 723 -2.72 37.18 19.62
C SER A 723 -1.77 35.98 19.71
N TYR A 724 -0.58 36.10 19.12
CA TYR A 724 0.49 35.08 19.22
C TYR A 724 0.97 34.87 20.64
N GLY A 725 1.20 35.96 21.38
CA GLY A 725 1.58 35.89 22.79
C GLY A 725 0.56 35.09 23.59
N SER A 726 -0.73 35.38 23.43
CA SER A 726 -1.80 34.66 24.12
C SER A 726 -1.88 33.18 23.73
N ARG A 727 -1.78 32.82 22.44
CA ARG A 727 -1.83 31.40 22.01
C ARG A 727 -0.65 30.60 22.54
N ARG A 728 0.56 31.15 22.42
CA ARG A 728 1.77 30.54 22.97
C ARG A 728 1.64 30.36 24.48
N ASP A 729 1.22 31.39 25.20
CA ASP A 729 1.12 31.33 26.66
C ASP A 729 0.02 30.33 27.11
N LEU A 730 -1.06 30.18 26.33
CA LEU A 730 -2.06 29.14 26.54
C LEU A 730 -1.48 27.73 26.35
N LEU A 731 -0.76 27.50 25.25
CA LEU A 731 -0.14 26.22 24.93
C LEU A 731 0.84 25.78 26.02
N ILE A 732 1.70 26.70 26.48
CA ILE A 732 2.67 26.46 27.55
C ILE A 732 1.95 26.11 28.86
N THR A 733 0.97 26.92 29.24
CA THR A 733 0.21 26.71 30.49
C THR A 733 -0.53 25.38 30.45
N SER A 734 -1.17 25.04 29.32
CA SER A 734 -1.87 23.76 29.13
C SER A 734 -0.92 22.56 29.23
N ALA A 735 0.23 22.62 28.54
CA ALA A 735 1.22 21.55 28.61
C ALA A 735 1.78 21.36 30.03
N ALA A 736 1.99 22.45 30.77
CA ALA A 736 2.45 22.40 32.15
C ALA A 736 1.40 21.82 33.12
N ILE A 737 0.12 22.14 32.94
CA ILE A 737 -0.97 21.50 33.68
C ILE A 737 -0.99 20.00 33.40
N ASN A 738 -0.95 19.60 32.12
CA ASN A 738 -0.98 18.19 31.70
C ASN A 738 0.22 17.38 32.20
N ALA A 739 1.38 18.04 32.34
CA ALA A 739 2.57 17.43 32.93
C ALA A 739 2.57 17.42 34.47
N GLY A 740 1.56 18.01 35.13
CA GLY A 740 1.47 18.12 36.57
C GLY A 740 2.42 19.15 37.19
N VAL A 741 2.96 20.07 36.39
CA VAL A 741 3.86 21.16 36.84
C VAL A 741 3.09 22.30 37.49
N ILE A 742 1.85 22.56 37.03
CA ILE A 742 0.93 23.54 37.62
C ILE A 742 -0.36 22.82 38.01
N ASP A 743 -0.84 23.05 39.23
CA ASP A 743 -2.21 22.72 39.60
C ASP A 743 -3.16 23.74 38.93
N PRO A 744 -4.14 23.31 38.11
CA PRO A 744 -5.07 24.23 37.47
C PRO A 744 -5.87 25.08 38.48
N ASN A 745 -5.99 24.65 39.74
CA ASN A 745 -6.62 25.44 40.82
C ASN A 745 -5.78 26.63 41.29
N ASP A 746 -4.47 26.65 40.99
CA ASP A 746 -3.57 27.76 41.33
C ASP A 746 -3.63 28.91 40.29
N LEU A 747 -4.39 28.71 39.20
CA LEU A 747 -4.57 29.72 38.16
C LEU A 747 -5.64 30.74 38.56
N PRO A 748 -5.48 32.03 38.16
CA PRO A 748 -6.51 33.03 38.35
C PRO A 748 -7.86 32.58 37.78
N ALA A 749 -8.95 32.80 38.52
CA ALA A 749 -10.30 32.34 38.14
C ALA A 749 -10.78 32.82 36.75
N GLY A 750 -10.21 33.91 36.22
CA GLY A 750 -10.50 34.39 34.86
C GLY A 750 -9.86 33.59 33.73
N LEU A 751 -8.90 32.69 34.02
CA LEU A 751 -8.22 31.84 33.02
C LEU A 751 -8.81 30.45 32.90
N THR A 752 -9.62 30.04 33.87
CA THR A 752 -10.13 28.68 33.96
C THR A 752 -11.65 28.67 33.98
N THR A 753 -12.25 27.64 33.41
CA THR A 753 -13.65 27.30 33.58
C THR A 753 -13.75 25.88 34.11
N ARG A 754 -14.95 25.43 34.50
CA ARG A 754 -15.21 24.02 34.76
C ARG A 754 -15.92 23.41 33.56
N ASP A 755 -15.47 22.23 33.13
CA ASP A 755 -16.20 21.45 32.13
C ASP A 755 -17.46 20.82 32.74
N ALA A 756 -18.20 20.04 31.94
CA ALA A 756 -19.43 19.38 32.37
C ALA A 756 -19.23 18.37 33.51
N ASP A 757 -18.02 17.81 33.63
CA ASP A 757 -17.63 16.85 34.66
C ASP A 757 -17.05 17.54 35.91
N GLY A 758 -16.96 18.87 35.90
CA GLY A 758 -16.46 19.68 37.00
C GLY A 758 -14.94 19.82 37.02
N ASN A 759 -14.22 19.32 36.02
CA ASN A 759 -12.77 19.47 35.91
C ASN A 759 -12.44 20.92 35.55
N VAL A 760 -11.36 21.44 36.12
CA VAL A 760 -10.88 22.79 35.81
C VAL A 760 -10.12 22.74 34.49
N VAL A 761 -10.65 23.43 33.47
CA VAL A 761 -10.05 23.54 32.13
C VAL A 761 -9.72 25.00 31.82
N LEU A 762 -8.72 25.23 30.97
CA LEU A 762 -8.37 26.59 30.55
C LEU A 762 -9.46 27.15 29.63
N ARG A 763 -9.78 28.44 29.80
CA ARG A 763 -10.61 29.20 28.86
C ARG A 763 -9.89 29.38 27.54
N THR A 764 -10.66 29.44 26.45
CA THR A 764 -10.09 29.58 25.10
C THR A 764 -9.61 31.03 24.88
N PRO A 765 -8.67 31.30 23.96
CA PRO A 765 -8.18 32.67 23.73
C PRO A 765 -9.29 33.65 23.33
N GLY A 766 -10.36 33.16 22.71
CA GLY A 766 -11.54 33.93 22.33
C GLY A 766 -12.37 34.43 23.52
N ASP A 767 -12.33 33.69 24.64
CA ASP A 767 -13.03 34.04 25.87
C ASP A 767 -12.22 35.00 26.76
N LEU A 768 -10.97 35.29 26.38
CA LEU A 768 -10.08 36.21 27.09
C LEU A 768 -10.20 37.62 26.48
N ASP A 769 -11.31 38.30 26.78
CA ASP A 769 -11.61 39.63 26.26
C ASP A 769 -10.78 40.74 26.93
N GLY A 770 -10.26 40.48 28.14
CA GLY A 770 -9.58 41.45 28.99
C GLY A 770 -8.07 41.50 28.78
N SER A 771 -7.52 42.72 28.72
CA SER A 771 -6.05 42.93 28.81
C SER A 771 -5.44 42.33 30.09
N GLU A 772 -6.23 42.26 31.17
CA GLU A 772 -5.86 41.64 32.44
C GLU A 772 -5.80 40.11 32.34
N GLU A 773 -6.74 39.48 31.64
CA GLU A 773 -6.75 38.02 31.42
C GLU A 773 -5.56 37.59 30.56
N LYS A 774 -5.25 38.32 29.50
CA LYS A 774 -4.03 38.08 28.70
C LYS A 774 -2.75 38.21 29.52
N LYS A 775 -2.69 39.22 30.41
CA LYS A 775 -1.57 39.40 31.35
C LYS A 775 -1.49 38.26 32.36
N ASN A 776 -2.63 37.78 32.86
CA ASN A 776 -2.71 36.65 33.77
C ASN A 776 -2.25 35.36 33.09
N LEU A 777 -2.65 35.13 31.84
CA LEU A 777 -2.21 33.98 31.05
C LEU A 777 -0.70 34.00 30.82
N SER A 778 -0.17 35.17 30.46
CA SER A 778 1.27 35.34 30.34
C SER A 778 1.99 35.10 31.67
N THR A 779 1.42 35.56 32.78
CA THR A 779 1.96 35.29 34.12
C THR A 779 1.94 33.80 34.46
N ALA A 780 0.88 33.06 34.08
CA ALA A 780 0.76 31.62 34.28
C ALA A 780 1.81 30.85 33.46
N SER A 781 1.99 31.21 32.18
CA SER A 781 3.04 30.68 31.31
C SER A 781 4.45 30.90 31.89
N HIS A 782 4.76 32.11 32.36
CA HIS A 782 6.04 32.38 33.02
C HIS A 782 6.19 31.61 34.34
N ARG A 783 5.12 31.46 35.12
CA ARG A 783 5.14 30.63 36.34
C ARG A 783 5.41 29.16 36.00
N ALA A 784 4.87 28.63 34.91
CA ALA A 784 5.13 27.26 34.47
C ALA A 784 6.62 27.02 34.23
N VAL A 785 7.24 27.91 33.46
CA VAL A 785 8.67 27.85 33.15
C VAL A 785 9.51 28.05 34.41
N ASN A 786 9.18 29.04 35.24
CA ASN A 786 9.95 29.34 36.46
C ASN A 786 9.81 28.27 37.55
N ALA A 787 8.60 27.74 37.78
CA ALA A 787 8.35 26.69 38.77
C ALA A 787 9.16 25.43 38.42
N TYR A 788 9.24 25.15 37.13
CA TYR A 788 10.07 24.08 36.61
C TYR A 788 11.58 24.34 36.81
N GLU A 789 12.08 25.53 36.47
CA GLU A 789 13.49 25.90 36.69
C GLU A 789 13.86 25.82 38.19
N ALA A 790 12.98 26.28 39.08
CA ALA A 790 13.18 26.26 40.53
C ALA A 790 13.20 24.83 41.13
N ALA A 791 12.35 23.94 40.63
CA ALA A 791 12.32 22.53 41.05
C ALA A 791 13.63 21.78 40.71
N HIS A 792 14.39 22.26 39.73
CA HIS A 792 15.62 21.61 39.27
C HIS A 792 16.89 22.28 39.79
N GLN A 793 16.90 23.60 40.03
CA GLN A 793 18.00 24.28 40.73
C GLN A 793 18.22 23.74 42.15
N THR A 794 17.16 23.33 42.84
CA THR A 794 17.23 22.75 44.19
C THR A 794 17.86 21.34 44.24
N LYS A 795 17.88 20.61 43.11
CA LYS A 795 18.56 19.30 43.00
C LYS A 795 20.06 19.41 42.74
N THR A 796 20.54 20.47 42.11
CA THR A 796 21.98 20.67 41.86
C THR A 796 22.74 21.19 43.08
N ASP A 797 22.06 21.88 44.01
CA ASP A 797 22.68 22.45 45.23
C ASP A 797 22.66 21.52 46.45
N SER A 798 22.07 20.32 46.37
CA SER A 798 21.99 19.35 47.48
C SER A 798 22.95 18.16 47.38
N GLY A 799 23.94 18.21 46.49
CA GLY A 799 24.97 17.19 46.32
C GLY A 799 26.13 17.30 47.32
N ASP A 800 25.89 17.03 48.61
CA ASP A 800 26.91 16.45 49.50
C ASP A 800 27.10 14.99 49.07
N VAL A 801 27.95 14.76 48.07
CA VAL A 801 28.47 13.42 47.75
C VAL A 801 29.84 13.29 48.38
N ASP A 802 29.89 12.61 49.52
CA ASP A 802 31.11 12.02 50.08
C ASP A 802 31.77 11.14 49.00
N THR A 803 32.81 11.68 48.38
CA THR A 803 33.72 10.91 47.52
C THR A 803 34.86 10.37 48.39
N PRO A 804 35.15 9.06 48.40
CA PRO A 804 36.28 8.54 49.13
C PRO A 804 37.58 8.99 48.47
N SER A 805 38.36 9.74 49.24
CA SER A 805 39.74 10.15 48.99
C SER A 805 40.58 8.98 48.45
N TYR A 806 41.15 9.18 47.25
CA TYR A 806 42.37 8.50 46.83
C TYR A 806 43.49 9.51 46.70
N ASP A 807 44.50 9.30 47.54
CA ASP A 807 45.78 10.02 47.61
C ASP A 807 46.46 10.14 46.24
N THR A 808 46.86 11.35 45.91
CA THR A 808 47.81 11.65 44.84
C THR A 808 49.12 12.11 45.47
N GLU A 809 50.09 11.19 45.54
CA GLU A 809 51.50 11.53 45.78
C GLU A 809 52.38 10.98 44.64
N ARG A 810 53.23 11.88 44.12
CA ARG A 810 54.44 11.66 43.28
C ARG A 810 54.20 11.42 41.78
N ASN A 811 54.95 11.98 40.83
CA ASN A 811 56.22 12.70 40.90
C ASN A 811 56.40 13.49 39.59
N ASN A 812 57.01 14.67 39.71
CA ASN A 812 57.53 15.45 38.60
C ASN A 812 59.06 15.48 38.78
N THR A 813 59.87 14.95 37.84
CA THR A 813 61.25 15.43 37.55
C THR A 813 61.96 14.67 36.41
N ALA A 814 62.50 15.46 35.48
CA ALA A 814 63.84 15.39 34.88
C ALA A 814 64.20 14.36 33.77
N SER A 815 64.29 14.89 32.55
CA SER A 815 65.45 14.90 31.63
C SER A 815 66.51 13.77 31.63
N GLY A 816 66.82 13.25 30.42
CA GLY A 816 68.21 13.15 29.93
C GLY A 816 68.72 11.81 29.36
N ALA A 817 69.33 11.90 28.16
CA ALA A 817 70.30 10.99 27.50
C ALA A 817 69.77 9.79 26.67
N ARG A 818 69.94 9.82 25.32
CA ARG A 818 70.94 9.11 24.45
C ARG A 818 70.67 7.59 24.32
N ASP A 819 70.74 6.92 23.17
CA ASP A 819 71.43 7.12 21.88
C ASP A 819 70.87 6.07 20.86
N LYS A 820 70.87 6.41 19.55
CA LYS A 820 71.11 5.54 18.34
C LYS A 820 70.15 4.35 18.08
N ASP A 821 69.54 4.14 16.89
CA ASP A 821 70.09 4.19 15.52
C ASP A 821 69.03 4.55 14.43
N THR A 822 69.51 5.31 13.44
CA THR A 822 68.97 5.67 12.10
C THR A 822 68.94 4.49 11.09
N PRO A 823 68.49 4.61 9.79
CA PRO A 823 68.03 5.81 9.05
C PRO A 823 66.80 5.68 8.09
N ARG A 824 66.15 6.85 7.89
CA ARG A 824 65.81 7.59 6.65
C ARG A 824 65.40 6.84 5.37
N ASN A 825 64.23 7.22 4.81
CA ASN A 825 64.14 8.12 3.64
C ASN A 825 62.70 8.62 3.37
N SER A 826 62.51 9.94 3.50
CA SER A 826 61.58 10.76 2.69
C SER A 826 62.29 11.14 1.36
N PRO A 827 61.66 11.76 0.31
CA PRO A 827 60.55 12.72 0.42
C PRO A 827 59.54 12.86 -0.76
N TRP A 828 58.42 13.52 -0.44
CA TRP A 828 57.68 14.59 -1.15
C TRP A 828 57.58 14.61 -2.69
N SER A 829 56.34 14.75 -3.20
CA SER A 829 55.91 15.97 -3.93
C SER A 829 54.41 15.95 -4.28
N ASN A 830 53.70 17.03 -3.90
CA ASN A 830 52.46 17.49 -4.53
C ASN A 830 52.78 18.15 -5.88
N ALA A 831 51.91 17.97 -6.90
CA ALA A 831 51.49 19.02 -7.85
C ALA A 831 50.45 18.47 -8.87
N ASP A 832 49.36 19.22 -9.00
CA ASP A 832 48.55 19.53 -10.19
C ASP A 832 48.19 18.46 -11.23
N SER A 833 46.88 18.36 -11.55
CA SER A 833 46.32 18.79 -12.85
C SER A 833 44.82 18.52 -12.97
N ALA A 834 44.10 19.52 -13.48
CA ALA A 834 42.71 19.46 -13.88
C ALA A 834 42.54 19.01 -15.35
N ARG A 835 41.33 18.51 -15.66
CA ARG A 835 40.65 18.36 -16.99
C ARG A 835 41.27 17.41 -18.02
N VAL A 836 40.45 16.49 -18.54
CA VAL A 836 39.85 16.53 -19.90
C VAL A 836 39.12 15.20 -20.19
N LEU A 837 37.89 15.32 -20.68
CA LEU A 837 37.05 14.31 -21.34
C LEU A 837 37.81 13.55 -22.43
N LEU A 838 37.54 12.25 -22.62
CA LEU A 838 37.42 11.66 -23.96
C LEU A 838 36.71 10.30 -23.94
N TYR A 839 35.90 10.14 -24.98
CA TYR A 839 35.09 9.01 -25.41
C TYR A 839 35.83 7.67 -25.47
N GLY A 840 35.10 6.59 -25.19
CA GLY A 840 35.47 5.21 -25.56
C GLY A 840 34.33 4.55 -26.34
N ASP A 841 34.49 4.52 -27.66
CA ASP A 841 33.67 3.75 -28.60
C ASP A 841 33.76 2.24 -28.34
N ASN A 842 32.64 1.54 -28.50
CA ASN A 842 32.65 0.12 -28.86
C ASN A 842 31.76 -0.10 -30.09
N VAL A 843 32.44 -0.31 -31.22
CA VAL A 843 31.91 -0.73 -32.50
C VAL A 843 31.57 -2.21 -32.43
N SER A 844 30.33 -2.58 -32.73
CA SER A 844 30.01 -3.93 -33.22
C SER A 844 29.73 -3.85 -34.72
N LYS A 845 30.48 -4.67 -35.45
CA LYS A 845 30.33 -4.93 -36.88
C LYS A 845 29.09 -5.80 -37.05
N ASP A 846 28.10 -5.34 -37.80
CA ASP A 846 27.55 -6.10 -38.90
C ASP A 846 26.68 -5.20 -39.77
N GLY A 847 27.11 -5.05 -41.03
CA GLY A 847 26.44 -4.24 -42.01
C GLY A 847 25.28 -4.98 -42.64
N LYS A 848 24.12 -4.33 -42.70
CA LYS A 848 23.27 -4.29 -43.90
C LYS A 848 22.53 -2.95 -43.91
N VAL A 849 22.85 -2.18 -44.94
CA VAL A 849 22.30 -0.87 -45.26
C VAL A 849 21.10 -1.10 -46.17
N ASP A 850 19.94 -0.56 -45.82
CA ASP A 850 19.01 -0.02 -46.80
C ASP A 850 18.63 1.40 -46.37
N ARG A 851 18.85 2.33 -47.32
CA ARG A 851 18.64 3.77 -47.19
C ARG A 851 17.14 4.06 -47.28
N MET A 852 16.66 5.05 -46.52
CA MET A 852 15.80 6.11 -47.09
C MET A 852 15.51 7.23 -46.07
N PHE A 853 15.66 8.47 -46.56
CA PHE A 853 15.21 9.78 -46.06
C PHE A 853 16.07 10.58 -45.07
N GLU A 854 16.96 11.37 -45.69
CA GLU A 854 17.38 12.72 -45.25
C GLU A 854 16.22 13.74 -45.29
N ASP A 855 16.32 14.69 -44.37
CA ASP A 855 16.00 16.11 -44.46
C ASP A 855 14.58 16.58 -44.82
N ARG A 856 13.94 17.22 -43.83
CA ARG A 856 13.36 18.56 -43.98
C ARG A 856 13.09 19.22 -42.62
N VAL A 857 13.97 20.14 -42.24
CA VAL A 857 13.64 21.27 -41.35
C VAL A 857 13.18 22.42 -42.25
N PRO A 858 12.06 23.10 -41.93
CA PRO A 858 11.91 24.50 -42.31
C PRO A 858 11.89 25.37 -41.06
N SER A 859 12.94 26.18 -40.95
CA SER A 859 12.88 27.49 -40.30
C SER A 859 11.84 28.35 -41.01
N GLU A 860 10.94 29.01 -40.28
CA GLU A 860 10.50 30.36 -40.63
C GLU A 860 9.85 31.08 -39.45
N THR A 861 10.55 32.13 -39.01
CA THR A 861 10.07 33.22 -38.18
C THR A 861 9.06 34.07 -38.93
N GLY A 862 7.88 34.31 -38.36
CA GLY A 862 6.89 35.26 -38.88
C GLY A 862 6.00 35.82 -37.77
N ASN A 863 6.34 37.03 -37.31
CA ASN A 863 5.47 37.90 -36.52
C ASN A 863 4.10 38.09 -37.21
N TYR A 864 2.97 38.10 -36.48
CA TYR A 864 1.91 39.13 -36.57
C TYR A 864 0.81 38.96 -35.46
N TYR A 865 0.77 39.96 -34.57
CA TYR A 865 -0.37 40.62 -33.88
C TYR A 865 -1.36 39.91 -32.91
N SER A 866 -1.15 40.19 -31.62
CA SER A 866 -1.98 40.97 -30.65
C SER A 866 -3.52 40.93 -30.65
N ARG A 867 -4.05 40.96 -29.40
CA ARG A 867 -5.37 41.43 -28.88
C ARG A 867 -6.51 40.41 -28.92
N ASN A 868 -7.39 40.28 -27.92
CA ASN A 868 -7.83 41.17 -26.84
C ASN A 868 -8.16 40.37 -25.57
N ARG A 869 -7.78 40.91 -24.40
CA ARG A 869 -8.50 40.71 -23.14
C ARG A 869 -9.76 41.58 -23.16
N LYS A 870 -10.90 40.98 -22.86
CA LYS A 870 -12.01 41.60 -22.16
C LYS A 870 -12.49 40.61 -21.12
#